data_AF-A0A956BLY8-F1
#
_entry.id   AF-A0A956BLY8-F1
#
_cell.length_a   1.000
_cell.length_b   1.000
_cell.length_c   1.000
_cell.angle_alpha   90.00
_cell.angle_beta   90.00
_cell.angle_gamma   90.00
#
_symmetry.space_group_name_H-M   'P 1'
#
loop_
_entity.id
_entity.type
_entity.pdbx_description
1 polymer ?
#
loop_
_entity_poly.entity_id
_entity_poly.type
_entity_poly.pdbx_seq_one_letter_code
_entity_poly.pdbx_strand_id
1 'polypeptide(L)'
;ALESFEKLSVLTSQEPYTDLLLARALARIEPNRGAAAIDRYLRRAGEPTPDLVPAVREVAGALDDPETALALYTRASDLDETVAADLAEPLLELQVDVRATELMGATATPLTGPQRRVLDEARAAFGQGRLDDARALLEQLADRVARSPDVWATLADVREAQGDIAGAEAAIQLARTLDPLSGDLHARASEILAEHYGYRFDEEALAALDRALDVREDPALLERHARLAMRAGRPRAARRSLERLVELGHAETAGPLLADLDRERPAPLQLPPVPPPEGVDPRAWRAVHRARVYEERARLQDGDWDRDLLARAEASADEALALAPDDRMALHQRARLHALAGERADAIALYRRSLDADRDQPEVLGRLAKLLALEGDPEADATLLRAAGAGSPYALVELARRDVRAHRYLSARQHLDRYFRANSSSPWHDEAVRLREHVRTVSFAVAAGGVALALTVLLVPLLVRWRRRRGLGLLAFIERHPRSLPEVARLLSSIRHEVIKHNISSVPALVDRVEAGEAPPAAWVAERLFGGNGAVARFRDYTAQLEGLAARAGERLNLRHRDPVFAEGIRAMDGIAALEGRVGARTLGSLARHADVLVGPFYERVGTLLEGVCVVSLDRASVEEAWAAVVAEAPHRAEGVVLTCEMGQGARPHRAGRPARHPRQPAAQRAGGLCGGGEDAARGAAGRGRGLRHRAGARGDPGVRRRGEAPDDGDDPRSVHRSWPGHRGGSEQPCGRLDPRGARGRVEEGRGGAATDGGEGMRVLVVEDGYEYSETLGEFLADGFTWVRAGSGPEALRLLDGSTFDAVFLDMRFDRVPLAELLGDMEATADRFNGDDVQARAFLEDHQGLFVLAALREAGCGLPVLVSYDFGNEEARWERIRTRQGPVDYLPDNASPAVIAGKLAAFSR
;
A
#
# COMPACT_ATOMS: atom_id res chain seq x y z
N ALA A 1 62.46 -25.69 19.13
CA ALA A 1 63.13 -26.17 17.89
C ALA A 1 62.37 -25.72 16.66
N LEU A 2 61.11 -26.16 16.45
CA LEU A 2 60.27 -25.73 15.32
C LEU A 2 60.02 -24.21 15.30
N GLU A 3 59.58 -23.63 16.43
CA GLU A 3 59.46 -22.15 16.58
C GLU A 3 60.79 -21.42 16.37
N SER A 4 61.91 -22.03 16.75
CA SER A 4 63.25 -21.44 16.60
C SER A 4 63.70 -21.46 15.15
N PHE A 5 63.42 -22.56 14.43
CA PHE A 5 63.65 -22.70 13.00
C PHE A 5 62.72 -21.79 12.19
N GLU A 6 61.47 -21.62 12.62
CA GLU A 6 60.53 -20.72 11.98
C GLU A 6 60.98 -19.25 12.12
N LYS A 7 61.38 -18.84 13.34
CA LYS A 7 62.00 -17.53 13.58
C LYS A 7 63.28 -17.33 12.76
N LEU A 8 64.10 -18.37 12.58
CA LEU A 8 65.28 -18.33 11.71
C LEU A 8 64.92 -18.25 10.22
N SER A 9 63.88 -18.95 9.76
CA SER A 9 63.43 -18.94 8.37
C SER A 9 62.81 -17.60 7.95
N VAL A 10 62.17 -16.90 8.90
CA VAL A 10 61.71 -15.52 8.74
C VAL A 10 62.90 -14.56 8.63
N LEU A 11 64.01 -14.84 9.32
CA LEU A 11 65.24 -14.05 9.24
C LEU A 11 66.07 -14.33 7.97
N THR A 12 65.96 -15.52 7.37
CA THR A 12 66.64 -15.91 6.12
C THR A 12 65.72 -15.89 4.90
N SER A 13 64.59 -15.18 4.97
CA SER A 13 63.46 -15.24 4.03
C SER A 13 63.74 -14.81 2.57
N GLN A 14 64.99 -14.48 2.22
CA GLN A 14 65.35 -14.04 0.88
C GLN A 14 65.70 -15.21 -0.06
N GLU A 15 66.05 -16.38 0.46
CA GLU A 15 66.42 -17.52 -0.38
C GLU A 15 65.24 -18.51 -0.51
N PRO A 16 64.71 -18.75 -1.74
CA PRO A 16 63.61 -19.68 -1.98
C PRO A 16 63.86 -21.08 -1.38
N TYR A 17 65.12 -21.53 -1.38
CA TYR A 17 65.52 -22.83 -0.84
C TYR A 17 65.05 -23.09 0.61
N THR A 18 65.00 -22.03 1.42
CA THR A 18 64.59 -22.11 2.83
C THR A 18 63.13 -22.58 2.97
N ASP A 19 62.25 -22.19 2.05
CA ASP A 19 60.84 -22.59 2.06
C ASP A 19 60.67 -24.10 1.77
N LEU A 20 61.53 -24.71 0.94
CA LEU A 20 61.51 -26.15 0.67
C LEU A 20 62.01 -26.97 1.87
N LEU A 21 63.07 -26.52 2.54
CA LEU A 21 63.55 -27.17 3.76
C LEU A 21 62.51 -27.10 4.88
N LEU A 22 61.86 -25.95 5.03
CA LEU A 22 60.77 -25.75 5.98
C LEU A 22 59.57 -26.64 5.63
N ALA A 23 59.19 -26.72 4.36
CA ALA A 23 58.11 -27.57 3.90
C ALA A 23 58.33 -29.04 4.30
N ARG A 24 59.52 -29.58 4.06
CA ARG A 24 59.88 -30.96 4.41
C ARG A 24 59.92 -31.20 5.92
N ALA A 25 60.45 -30.25 6.69
CA ALA A 25 60.43 -30.34 8.15
C ALA A 25 59.01 -30.35 8.72
N LEU A 26 58.09 -29.60 8.08
CA LEU A 26 56.69 -29.50 8.49
C LEU A 26 55.83 -30.66 7.99
N ALA A 27 56.22 -31.36 6.93
CA ALA A 27 55.44 -32.43 6.32
C ALA A 27 54.89 -33.45 7.33
N ARG A 28 55.71 -33.85 8.32
CA ARG A 28 55.32 -34.87 9.31
C ARG A 28 54.60 -34.33 10.56
N ILE A 29 54.58 -33.01 10.75
CA ILE A 29 54.11 -32.38 12.00
C ILE A 29 52.86 -31.56 11.71
N GLU A 30 52.92 -30.69 10.71
CA GLU A 30 51.86 -29.77 10.30
C GLU A 30 51.83 -29.67 8.76
N PRO A 31 51.35 -30.72 8.06
CA PRO A 31 51.45 -30.85 6.60
C PRO A 31 50.80 -29.68 5.84
N ASN A 32 49.70 -29.12 6.35
CA ASN A 32 49.07 -27.92 5.78
C ASN A 32 49.99 -26.69 5.76
N ARG A 33 50.82 -26.51 6.80
CA ARG A 33 51.82 -25.42 6.82
C ARG A 33 53.00 -25.75 5.90
N GLY A 34 53.32 -27.03 5.73
CA GLY A 34 54.27 -27.50 4.72
C GLY A 34 53.81 -27.14 3.30
N ALA A 35 52.53 -27.36 2.97
CA ALA A 35 51.95 -26.98 1.69
C ALA A 35 52.01 -25.46 1.47
N ALA A 36 51.68 -24.67 2.51
CA ALA A 36 51.80 -23.21 2.45
C ALA A 36 53.27 -22.73 2.24
N ALA A 37 54.25 -23.47 2.73
CA ALA A 37 55.67 -23.18 2.49
C ALA A 37 56.07 -23.46 1.03
N ILE A 38 55.62 -24.57 0.46
CA ILE A 38 55.80 -24.85 -0.98
C ILE A 38 55.13 -23.76 -1.83
N ASP A 39 53.95 -23.28 -1.45
CA ASP A 39 53.30 -22.18 -2.17
C ASP A 39 54.11 -20.88 -2.15
N ARG A 40 54.76 -20.57 -1.02
CA ARG A 40 55.67 -19.42 -0.95
C ARG A 40 56.88 -19.64 -1.87
N TYR A 41 57.42 -20.85 -1.90
CA TYR A 41 58.50 -21.20 -2.83
C TYR A 41 58.06 -21.00 -4.29
N LEU A 42 56.94 -21.59 -4.72
CA LEU A 42 56.44 -21.52 -6.09
C LEU A 42 56.17 -20.08 -6.55
N ARG A 43 55.82 -19.17 -5.63
CA ARG A 43 55.62 -17.74 -5.94
C ARG A 43 56.93 -16.94 -6.05
N ARG A 44 58.00 -17.37 -5.39
CA ARG A 44 59.29 -16.65 -5.34
C ARG A 44 60.31 -17.20 -6.32
N ALA A 45 60.32 -18.50 -6.55
CA ALA A 45 61.30 -19.16 -7.40
C ALA A 45 61.00 -18.90 -8.88
N GLY A 46 62.00 -18.41 -9.61
CA GLY A 46 61.94 -18.29 -11.07
C GLY A 46 62.25 -19.60 -11.79
N GLU A 47 63.04 -20.48 -11.16
CA GLU A 47 63.46 -21.77 -11.71
C GLU A 47 63.29 -22.89 -10.64
N PRO A 48 62.89 -24.10 -11.04
CA PRO A 48 62.78 -25.24 -10.12
C PRO A 48 64.14 -25.68 -9.61
N THR A 49 64.24 -25.98 -8.33
CA THR A 49 65.41 -26.65 -7.75
C THR A 49 65.19 -28.16 -7.69
N PRO A 50 66.26 -28.99 -7.75
CA PRO A 50 66.13 -30.46 -7.66
C PRO A 50 65.39 -30.98 -6.42
N ASP A 51 65.37 -30.20 -5.33
CA ASP A 51 64.69 -30.54 -4.07
C ASP A 51 63.18 -30.27 -4.07
N LEU A 52 62.63 -29.61 -5.11
CA LEU A 52 61.20 -29.30 -5.20
C LEU A 52 60.35 -30.57 -5.28
N VAL A 53 60.65 -31.48 -6.21
CA VAL A 53 59.89 -32.71 -6.43
C VAL A 53 59.84 -33.59 -5.16
N PRO A 54 60.97 -33.87 -4.48
CA PRO A 54 60.95 -34.59 -3.20
C PRO A 54 60.13 -33.87 -2.12
N ALA A 55 60.23 -32.54 -2.01
CA ALA A 55 59.49 -31.78 -1.01
C ALA A 55 57.97 -31.83 -1.26
N VAL A 56 57.54 -31.68 -2.51
CA VAL A 56 56.13 -31.80 -2.92
C VAL A 56 55.60 -33.18 -2.61
N ARG A 57 56.32 -34.25 -2.98
CA ARG A 57 55.91 -35.63 -2.68
C ARG A 57 55.80 -35.90 -1.17
N GLU A 58 56.78 -35.43 -0.39
CA GLU A 58 56.80 -35.64 1.07
C GLU A 58 55.67 -34.91 1.77
N VAL A 59 55.37 -33.66 1.38
CA VAL A 59 54.26 -32.89 1.94
C VAL A 59 52.91 -33.43 1.47
N ALA A 60 52.75 -33.69 0.17
CA ALA A 60 51.50 -34.17 -0.40
C ALA A 60 51.09 -35.54 0.17
N GLY A 61 52.04 -36.46 0.33
CA GLY A 61 51.78 -37.78 0.93
C GLY A 61 51.47 -37.74 2.43
N ALA A 62 51.69 -36.60 3.10
CA ALA A 62 51.38 -36.41 4.52
C ALA A 62 50.08 -35.60 4.75
N LEU A 63 49.44 -35.09 3.69
CA LEU A 63 48.16 -34.41 3.79
C LEU A 63 47.03 -35.44 3.90
N ASP A 64 46.15 -35.25 4.89
CA ASP A 64 44.93 -36.05 5.05
C ASP A 64 43.85 -35.70 4.00
N ASP A 65 43.96 -34.52 3.39
CA ASP A 65 43.04 -34.03 2.36
C ASP A 65 43.64 -34.22 0.96
N PRO A 66 43.10 -35.16 0.15
CA PRO A 66 43.62 -35.45 -1.17
C PRO A 66 43.40 -34.31 -2.17
N GLU A 67 42.43 -33.41 -1.94
CA GLU A 67 42.23 -32.22 -2.79
C GLU A 67 43.35 -31.19 -2.60
N THR A 68 43.74 -30.91 -1.35
CA THR A 68 44.88 -30.04 -1.05
C THR A 68 46.19 -30.61 -1.62
N ALA A 69 46.38 -31.93 -1.53
CA ALA A 69 47.52 -32.61 -2.13
C ALA A 69 47.52 -32.48 -3.67
N LEU A 70 46.35 -32.62 -4.30
CA LEU A 70 46.19 -32.50 -5.76
C LEU A 70 46.53 -31.09 -6.23
N ALA A 71 45.99 -30.06 -5.56
CA ALA A 71 46.27 -28.66 -5.86
C ALA A 71 47.77 -28.32 -5.70
N LEU A 72 48.46 -28.96 -4.77
CA LEU A 72 49.90 -28.81 -4.58
C LEU A 72 50.70 -29.41 -5.74
N TYR A 73 50.37 -30.63 -6.17
CA TYR A 73 51.00 -31.28 -7.32
C TYR A 73 50.78 -30.50 -8.62
N THR A 74 49.54 -30.08 -8.91
CA THR A 74 49.21 -29.32 -10.12
C THR A 74 50.02 -28.03 -10.22
N ARG A 75 50.10 -27.26 -9.13
CA ARG A 75 50.87 -25.99 -9.11
C ARG A 75 52.37 -26.21 -9.25
N ALA A 76 52.90 -27.29 -8.68
CA ALA A 76 54.31 -27.63 -8.87
C ALA A 76 54.60 -28.06 -10.33
N SER A 77 53.70 -28.82 -10.95
CA SER A 77 53.85 -29.25 -12.36
C SER A 77 53.77 -28.09 -13.36
N ASP A 78 53.08 -26.99 -13.03
CA ASP A 78 53.00 -25.80 -13.90
C ASP A 78 54.32 -25.01 -13.98
N LEU A 79 55.25 -25.23 -13.04
CA LEU A 79 56.48 -24.46 -12.95
C LEU A 79 57.44 -24.78 -14.11
N ASP A 80 57.63 -26.06 -14.41
CA ASP A 80 58.61 -26.56 -15.38
C ASP A 80 58.23 -27.95 -15.94
N GLU A 81 58.59 -28.22 -17.20
CA GLU A 81 58.25 -29.46 -17.91
C GLU A 81 58.93 -30.70 -17.31
N THR A 82 60.15 -30.57 -16.79
CA THR A 82 60.86 -31.67 -16.12
C THR A 82 60.20 -32.03 -14.79
N VAL A 83 59.78 -31.01 -14.03
CA VAL A 83 59.00 -31.19 -12.79
C VAL A 83 57.65 -31.82 -13.10
N ALA A 84 56.98 -31.40 -14.17
CA ALA A 84 55.72 -32.00 -14.61
C ALA A 84 55.88 -33.48 -14.92
N ALA A 85 56.93 -33.86 -15.67
CA ALA A 85 57.22 -35.25 -16.01
C ALA A 85 57.47 -36.11 -14.76
N ASP A 86 58.23 -35.60 -13.79
CA ASP A 86 58.53 -36.31 -12.54
C ASP A 86 57.31 -36.43 -11.61
N LEU A 87 56.36 -35.49 -11.68
CA LEU A 87 55.16 -35.51 -10.85
C LEU A 87 53.95 -36.18 -11.54
N ALA A 88 54.05 -36.53 -12.82
CA ALA A 88 52.93 -37.00 -13.63
C ALA A 88 52.24 -38.26 -13.06
N GLU A 89 52.99 -39.29 -12.68
CA GLU A 89 52.45 -40.55 -12.17
C GLU A 89 51.78 -40.38 -10.79
N PRO A 90 52.43 -39.79 -9.76
CA PRO A 90 51.76 -39.51 -8.47
C PRO A 90 50.56 -38.58 -8.59
N LEU A 91 50.63 -37.59 -9.49
CA LEU A 91 49.51 -36.70 -9.77
C LEU A 91 48.33 -37.47 -10.36
N LEU A 92 48.58 -38.37 -11.30
CA LEU A 92 47.55 -39.22 -11.91
C LEU A 92 46.89 -40.15 -10.88
N GLU A 93 47.68 -40.83 -10.04
CA GLU A 93 47.16 -41.69 -8.98
C GLU A 93 46.24 -40.91 -8.02
N LEU A 94 46.69 -39.73 -7.58
CA LEU A 94 45.90 -38.89 -6.69
C LEU A 94 44.64 -38.34 -7.38
N GLN A 95 44.71 -37.98 -8.66
CA GLN A 95 43.54 -37.61 -9.45
C GLN A 95 42.52 -38.74 -9.51
N VAL A 96 42.97 -39.98 -9.70
CA VAL A 96 42.12 -41.18 -9.71
C VAL A 96 41.47 -41.40 -8.34
N ASP A 97 42.22 -41.24 -7.24
CA ASP A 97 41.70 -41.44 -5.88
C ASP A 97 40.68 -40.36 -5.46
N VAL A 98 40.97 -39.09 -5.74
CA VAL A 98 40.01 -37.99 -5.55
C VAL A 98 38.75 -38.28 -6.36
N ARG A 99 38.91 -38.72 -7.61
CA ARG A 99 37.79 -39.02 -8.51
C ARG A 99 36.97 -40.21 -8.05
N ALA A 100 37.61 -41.26 -7.55
CA ALA A 100 36.94 -42.42 -6.97
C ALA A 100 36.09 -42.00 -5.76
N THR A 101 36.63 -41.12 -4.92
CA THR A 101 35.94 -40.59 -3.73
C THR A 101 34.72 -39.74 -4.10
N GLU A 102 34.86 -38.83 -5.09
CA GLU A 102 33.74 -38.06 -5.64
C GLU A 102 32.63 -38.99 -6.17
N LEU A 103 33.02 -40.04 -6.91
CA LEU A 103 32.10 -41.01 -7.47
C LEU A 103 31.38 -41.85 -6.41
N MET A 104 32.02 -42.14 -5.28
CA MET A 104 31.37 -42.83 -4.17
C MET A 104 30.25 -42.01 -3.53
N GLY A 105 30.32 -40.67 -3.57
CA GLY A 105 29.26 -39.76 -3.13
C GLY A 105 28.18 -39.46 -4.19
N ALA A 106 28.52 -39.65 -5.47
CA ALA A 106 27.69 -39.35 -6.62
C ALA A 106 26.61 -40.41 -6.85
N THR A 107 25.46 -40.18 -6.23
CA THR A 107 24.29 -41.06 -6.32
C THR A 107 23.18 -40.35 -7.10
N ALA A 108 23.31 -40.23 -8.42
CA ALA A 108 22.27 -39.68 -9.28
C ALA A 108 21.04 -40.61 -9.32
N THR A 109 19.84 -40.07 -9.10
CA THR A 109 18.59 -40.81 -9.25
C THR A 109 17.95 -40.47 -10.60
N PRO A 110 17.77 -41.44 -11.51
CA PRO A 110 17.15 -41.17 -12.80
C PRO A 110 15.68 -40.78 -12.64
N LEU A 111 15.23 -39.83 -13.47
CA LEU A 111 13.84 -39.38 -13.48
C LEU A 111 12.91 -40.47 -14.05
N THR A 112 11.77 -40.69 -13.39
CA THR A 112 10.67 -41.49 -13.92
C THR A 112 9.99 -40.79 -15.11
N GLY A 113 9.24 -41.52 -15.93
CA GLY A 113 8.52 -40.95 -17.09
C GLY A 113 7.60 -39.76 -16.76
N PRO A 114 6.83 -39.77 -15.65
CA PRO A 114 6.07 -38.59 -15.20
C PRO A 114 6.95 -37.42 -14.79
N GLN A 115 8.04 -37.66 -14.05
CA GLN A 115 8.96 -36.60 -13.62
C GLN A 115 9.70 -35.96 -14.80
N ARG A 116 10.08 -36.76 -15.80
CA ARG A 116 10.69 -36.27 -17.04
C ARG A 116 9.76 -35.33 -17.80
N ARG A 117 8.45 -35.63 -17.84
CA ARG A 117 7.44 -34.72 -18.43
C ARG A 117 7.37 -33.38 -17.72
N VAL A 118 7.48 -33.35 -16.38
CA VAL A 118 7.51 -32.09 -15.61
C VAL A 118 8.79 -31.30 -15.91
N LEU A 119 9.93 -31.97 -16.03
CA LEU A 119 11.19 -31.33 -16.44
C LEU A 119 11.09 -30.74 -17.85
N ASP A 120 10.50 -31.48 -18.80
CA ASP A 120 10.30 -31.01 -20.18
C ASP A 120 9.32 -29.82 -20.22
N GLU A 121 8.27 -29.83 -19.40
CA GLU A 121 7.35 -28.71 -19.23
C GLU A 121 8.06 -27.46 -18.67
N ALA A 122 8.91 -27.63 -17.66
CA ALA A 122 9.71 -26.54 -17.11
C ALA A 122 10.69 -25.96 -18.14
N ARG A 123 11.35 -26.82 -18.94
CA ARG A 123 12.22 -26.38 -20.05
C ARG A 123 11.44 -25.65 -21.14
N ALA A 124 10.23 -26.10 -21.47
CA ALA A 124 9.36 -25.41 -22.41
C ALA A 124 8.91 -24.04 -21.88
N ALA A 125 8.58 -23.93 -20.58
CA ALA A 125 8.27 -22.66 -19.94
C ALA A 125 9.49 -21.71 -19.94
N PHE A 126 10.68 -22.23 -19.65
CA PHE A 126 11.93 -21.48 -19.72
C PHE A 126 12.19 -20.94 -21.13
N GLY A 127 12.09 -21.77 -22.17
CA GLY A 127 12.25 -21.35 -23.56
C GLY A 127 11.20 -20.33 -24.05
N GLN A 128 10.06 -20.21 -23.37
CA GLN A 128 9.04 -19.20 -23.61
C GLN A 128 9.25 -17.91 -22.79
N GLY A 129 10.32 -17.83 -21.98
CA GLY A 129 10.61 -16.71 -21.08
C GLY A 129 9.73 -16.67 -19.82
N ARG A 130 8.97 -17.74 -19.52
CA ARG A 130 8.15 -17.86 -18.31
C ARG A 130 9.00 -18.36 -17.15
N LEU A 131 9.92 -17.52 -16.69
CA LEU A 131 10.97 -17.89 -15.73
C LEU A 131 10.40 -18.32 -14.36
N ASP A 132 9.38 -17.61 -13.86
CA ASP A 132 8.77 -17.92 -12.55
C ASP A 132 8.04 -19.27 -12.57
N ASP A 133 7.30 -19.56 -13.65
CA ASP A 133 6.63 -20.85 -13.84
C ASP A 133 7.66 -22.00 -13.92
N ALA A 134 8.72 -21.81 -14.72
CA ALA A 134 9.79 -22.79 -14.87
C ALA A 134 10.49 -23.07 -13.53
N ARG A 135 10.81 -22.01 -12.76
CA ARG A 135 11.40 -22.13 -11.43
C ARG A 135 10.48 -22.89 -10.48
N ALA A 136 9.20 -22.52 -10.41
CA ALA A 136 8.25 -23.17 -9.49
C ALA A 136 8.11 -24.68 -9.80
N LEU A 137 8.05 -25.06 -11.08
CA LEU A 137 8.02 -26.45 -11.50
C LEU A 137 9.32 -27.20 -11.11
N LEU A 138 10.48 -26.56 -11.30
CA LEU A 138 11.78 -27.16 -10.98
C LEU A 138 12.02 -27.29 -9.48
N GLU A 139 11.64 -26.30 -8.67
CA GLU A 139 11.76 -26.37 -7.20
C GLU A 139 10.86 -27.48 -6.64
N GLN A 140 9.60 -27.57 -7.09
CA GLN A 140 8.72 -28.69 -6.71
C GLN A 140 9.26 -30.06 -7.15
N LEU A 141 9.91 -30.13 -8.32
CA LEU A 141 10.51 -31.37 -8.81
C LEU A 141 11.78 -31.72 -8.04
N ALA A 142 12.61 -30.73 -7.69
CA ALA A 142 13.81 -30.89 -6.89
C ALA A 142 13.49 -31.37 -5.46
N ASP A 143 12.40 -30.88 -4.85
CA ASP A 143 11.94 -31.35 -3.54
C ASP A 143 11.59 -32.84 -3.54
N ARG A 144 11.06 -33.34 -4.66
CA ARG A 144 10.67 -34.75 -4.82
C ARG A 144 11.81 -35.64 -5.30
N VAL A 145 12.77 -35.07 -6.04
CA VAL A 145 13.90 -35.78 -6.64
C VAL A 145 15.19 -34.98 -6.41
N ALA A 146 15.55 -34.84 -5.13
CA ALA A 146 16.70 -34.03 -4.71
C ALA A 146 18.03 -34.49 -5.30
N ARG A 147 18.09 -35.70 -5.86
CA ARG A 147 19.30 -36.32 -6.40
C ARG A 147 19.33 -36.42 -7.93
N SER A 148 18.58 -35.56 -8.64
CA SER A 148 18.61 -35.51 -10.11
C SER A 148 19.51 -34.38 -10.63
N PRO A 149 20.68 -34.66 -11.26
CA PRO A 149 21.55 -33.63 -11.83
C PRO A 149 20.85 -32.77 -12.88
N ASP A 150 20.03 -33.39 -13.75
CA ASP A 150 19.29 -32.70 -14.83
C ASP A 150 18.36 -31.60 -14.30
N VAL A 151 17.72 -31.85 -13.15
CA VAL A 151 16.80 -30.90 -12.51
C VAL A 151 17.57 -29.71 -11.96
N TRP A 152 18.66 -29.98 -11.22
CA TRP A 152 19.50 -28.93 -10.64
C TRP A 152 20.23 -28.10 -11.70
N ALA A 153 20.70 -28.72 -12.79
CA ALA A 153 21.30 -28.02 -13.92
C ALA A 153 20.29 -27.08 -14.59
N THR A 154 19.08 -27.57 -14.88
CA THR A 154 18.03 -26.74 -15.48
C THR A 154 17.58 -25.61 -14.53
N LEU A 155 17.55 -25.87 -13.21
CA LEU A 155 17.26 -24.85 -12.21
C LEU A 155 18.35 -23.78 -12.13
N ALA A 156 19.62 -24.15 -12.30
CA ALA A 156 20.73 -23.20 -12.39
C ALA A 156 20.52 -22.22 -13.56
N ASP A 157 20.20 -22.74 -14.75
CA ASP A 157 19.94 -21.91 -15.94
C ASP A 157 18.77 -20.94 -15.75
N VAL A 158 17.67 -21.41 -15.15
CA VAL A 158 16.50 -20.57 -14.87
C VAL A 158 16.83 -19.48 -13.85
N ARG A 159 17.55 -19.81 -12.78
CA ARG A 159 17.95 -18.83 -11.75
C ARG A 159 18.92 -17.78 -12.28
N GLU A 160 19.87 -18.20 -13.13
CA GLU A 160 20.77 -17.26 -13.78
C GLU A 160 19.99 -16.29 -14.69
N ALA A 161 19.05 -16.78 -15.49
CA ALA A 161 18.20 -15.94 -16.33
C ALA A 161 17.31 -14.96 -15.54
N GLN A 162 16.96 -15.30 -14.29
CA GLN A 162 16.26 -14.41 -13.36
C GLN A 162 17.20 -13.39 -12.67
N GLY A 163 18.52 -13.53 -12.82
CA GLY A 163 19.54 -12.73 -12.15
C GLY A 163 19.89 -13.21 -10.74
N ASP A 164 19.41 -14.38 -10.32
CA ASP A 164 19.77 -15.03 -9.04
C ASP A 164 21.06 -15.85 -9.21
N ILE A 165 22.19 -15.14 -9.35
CA ILE A 165 23.49 -15.74 -9.67
C ILE A 165 23.98 -16.68 -8.56
N ALA A 166 23.84 -16.26 -7.29
CA ALA A 166 24.22 -17.09 -6.15
C ALA A 166 23.38 -18.38 -6.08
N GLY A 167 22.07 -18.28 -6.36
CA GLY A 167 21.18 -19.43 -6.43
C GLY A 167 21.47 -20.34 -7.62
N ALA A 168 21.94 -19.80 -8.75
CA ALA A 168 22.38 -20.56 -9.92
C ALA A 168 23.68 -21.32 -9.67
N GLU A 169 24.67 -20.66 -9.05
CA GLU A 169 25.93 -21.27 -8.64
C GLU A 169 25.69 -22.45 -7.68
N ALA A 170 24.89 -22.25 -6.64
CA ALA A 170 24.57 -23.32 -5.70
C ALA A 170 23.90 -24.52 -6.39
N ALA A 171 23.00 -24.27 -7.34
CA ALA A 171 22.30 -25.32 -8.09
C ALA A 171 23.25 -26.09 -9.02
N ILE A 172 24.16 -25.42 -9.75
CA ILE A 172 25.10 -26.10 -10.64
C ILE A 172 26.17 -26.89 -9.87
N GLN A 173 26.61 -26.39 -8.71
CA GLN A 173 27.53 -27.14 -7.83
C GLN A 173 26.89 -28.43 -7.30
N LEU A 174 25.61 -28.36 -6.92
CA LEU A 174 24.87 -29.55 -6.51
C LEU A 174 24.70 -30.55 -7.66
N ALA A 175 24.40 -30.07 -8.88
CA ALA A 175 24.35 -30.92 -10.07
C ALA A 175 25.69 -31.64 -10.32
N ARG A 176 26.81 -30.93 -10.24
CA ARG A 176 28.18 -31.50 -10.38
C ARG A 176 28.50 -32.52 -9.29
N THR A 177 28.04 -32.29 -8.07
CA THR A 177 28.23 -33.25 -6.97
C THR A 177 27.45 -34.54 -7.21
N LEU A 178 26.27 -34.45 -7.83
CA LEU A 178 25.43 -35.60 -8.14
C LEU A 178 25.88 -36.38 -9.37
N ASP A 179 26.48 -35.72 -10.36
CA ASP A 179 27.07 -36.32 -11.55
C ASP A 179 28.43 -35.68 -11.87
N PRO A 180 29.50 -36.09 -11.18
CA PRO A 180 30.80 -35.46 -11.28
C PRO A 180 31.49 -35.78 -12.61
N LEU A 181 31.05 -36.80 -13.36
CA LEU A 181 31.58 -37.18 -14.67
C LEU A 181 30.97 -36.39 -15.84
N SER A 182 29.96 -35.56 -15.61
CA SER A 182 29.36 -34.78 -16.68
C SER A 182 30.22 -33.57 -17.06
N GLY A 183 30.89 -33.66 -18.21
CA GLY A 183 31.66 -32.56 -18.78
C GLY A 183 30.81 -31.31 -19.05
N ASP A 184 29.54 -31.48 -19.43
CA ASP A 184 28.62 -30.35 -19.68
C ASP A 184 28.30 -29.57 -18.40
N LEU A 185 28.18 -30.24 -17.25
CA LEU A 185 27.94 -29.56 -15.96
C LEU A 185 29.17 -28.76 -15.50
N HIS A 186 30.36 -29.29 -15.73
CA HIS A 186 31.63 -28.59 -15.45
C HIS A 186 31.83 -27.38 -16.37
N ALA A 187 31.56 -27.54 -17.68
CA ALA A 187 31.58 -26.43 -18.62
C ALA A 187 30.60 -25.33 -18.21
N ARG A 188 29.38 -25.69 -17.82
CA ARG A 188 28.36 -24.73 -17.39
C ARG A 188 28.72 -24.01 -16.08
N ALA A 189 29.32 -24.69 -15.12
CA ALA A 189 29.82 -24.04 -13.92
C ALA A 189 30.95 -23.05 -14.22
N SER A 190 31.86 -23.41 -15.14
CA SER A 190 32.91 -22.50 -15.60
C SER A 190 32.31 -21.22 -16.23
N GLU A 191 31.24 -21.34 -17.03
CA GLU A 191 30.53 -20.19 -17.59
C GLU A 191 29.99 -19.26 -16.51
N ILE A 192 29.23 -19.80 -15.56
CA ILE A 192 28.61 -19.00 -14.48
C ILE A 192 29.68 -18.27 -13.68
N LEU A 193 30.79 -18.95 -13.34
CA LEU A 193 31.90 -18.36 -12.60
C LEU A 193 32.62 -17.27 -13.41
N ALA A 194 32.95 -17.56 -14.67
CA ALA A 194 33.71 -16.66 -15.53
C ALA A 194 32.92 -15.40 -15.95
N GLU A 195 31.61 -15.51 -16.17
CA GLU A 195 30.77 -14.42 -16.67
C GLU A 195 30.33 -13.47 -15.56
N HIS A 196 29.89 -13.99 -14.41
CA HIS A 196 29.27 -13.16 -13.37
C HIS A 196 30.25 -12.65 -12.31
N TYR A 197 31.41 -13.30 -12.15
CA TYR A 197 32.38 -12.92 -11.13
C TYR A 197 33.72 -12.41 -11.67
N GLY A 198 33.98 -12.60 -12.97
CA GLY A 198 35.21 -12.16 -13.64
C GLY A 198 36.48 -12.64 -12.92
N TYR A 199 37.51 -11.78 -12.90
CA TYR A 199 38.86 -12.06 -12.36
C TYR A 199 38.91 -12.71 -10.96
N ARG A 200 37.84 -12.60 -10.17
CA ARG A 200 37.80 -13.13 -8.81
C ARG A 200 37.80 -14.66 -8.77
N PHE A 201 37.09 -15.31 -9.69
CA PHE A 201 36.95 -16.77 -9.73
C PHE A 201 37.45 -17.38 -11.04
N ASP A 202 38.41 -16.72 -11.70
CA ASP A 202 38.97 -17.18 -12.96
C ASP A 202 39.74 -18.50 -12.81
N GLU A 203 40.38 -18.74 -11.67
CA GLU A 203 41.11 -19.98 -11.39
C GLU A 203 40.15 -21.15 -11.16
N GLU A 204 39.07 -20.95 -10.41
CA GLU A 204 38.02 -21.95 -10.19
C GLU A 204 37.24 -22.25 -11.47
N ALA A 205 36.99 -21.21 -12.28
CA ALA A 205 36.38 -21.36 -13.59
C ALA A 205 37.29 -22.14 -14.55
N LEU A 206 38.62 -21.91 -14.52
CA LEU A 206 39.59 -22.69 -15.30
C LEU A 206 39.59 -24.15 -14.87
N ALA A 207 39.69 -24.41 -13.57
CA ALA A 207 39.67 -25.77 -13.03
C ALA A 207 38.38 -26.52 -13.42
N ALA A 208 37.22 -25.85 -13.41
CA ALA A 208 35.98 -26.45 -13.91
C ALA A 208 36.07 -26.77 -15.41
N LEU A 209 36.67 -25.90 -16.22
CA LEU A 209 36.79 -26.12 -17.65
C LEU A 209 37.82 -27.23 -17.99
N ASP A 210 38.90 -27.35 -17.21
CA ASP A 210 39.85 -28.48 -17.29
C ASP A 210 39.10 -29.81 -17.10
N ARG A 211 38.26 -29.90 -16.05
CA ARG A 211 37.43 -31.10 -15.82
C ARG A 211 36.45 -31.39 -16.95
N ALA A 212 35.96 -30.37 -17.65
CA ALA A 212 35.11 -30.56 -18.81
C ALA A 212 35.90 -31.16 -19.99
N LEU A 213 37.12 -30.66 -20.21
CA LEU A 213 38.04 -31.13 -21.26
C LEU A 213 38.55 -32.55 -21.02
N ASP A 214 38.75 -32.95 -19.75
CA ASP A 214 39.11 -34.32 -19.37
C ASP A 214 38.05 -35.34 -19.83
N VAL A 215 36.77 -34.95 -19.83
CA VAL A 215 35.65 -35.81 -20.22
C VAL A 215 35.40 -35.74 -21.72
N ARG A 216 35.43 -34.53 -22.29
CA ARG A 216 35.16 -34.30 -23.70
C ARG A 216 36.09 -33.23 -24.25
N GLU A 217 36.95 -33.64 -25.16
CA GLU A 217 37.72 -32.74 -25.98
C GLU A 217 36.81 -32.09 -27.04
N ASP A 218 36.53 -30.80 -26.87
CA ASP A 218 35.66 -30.00 -27.72
C ASP A 218 36.38 -28.69 -28.10
N PRO A 219 36.51 -28.35 -29.39
CA PRO A 219 37.12 -27.09 -29.83
C PRO A 219 36.55 -25.85 -29.14
N ALA A 220 35.23 -25.80 -28.89
CA ALA A 220 34.62 -24.65 -28.21
C ALA A 220 35.11 -24.51 -26.75
N LEU A 221 35.29 -25.64 -26.06
CA LEU A 221 35.82 -25.66 -24.69
C LEU A 221 37.30 -25.28 -24.67
N LEU A 222 38.11 -25.76 -25.62
CA LEU A 222 39.52 -25.39 -25.72
C LEU A 222 39.71 -23.89 -25.99
N GLU A 223 38.86 -23.29 -26.81
CA GLU A 223 38.90 -21.85 -27.08
C GLU A 223 38.54 -21.05 -25.82
N ARG A 224 37.46 -21.44 -25.14
CA ARG A 224 37.07 -20.79 -23.88
C ARG A 224 38.17 -20.95 -22.82
N HIS A 225 38.81 -22.12 -22.75
CA HIS A 225 39.93 -22.39 -21.85
C HIS A 225 41.08 -21.43 -22.11
N ALA A 226 41.50 -21.31 -23.36
CA ALA A 226 42.59 -20.42 -23.74
C ALA A 226 42.33 -18.96 -23.33
N ARG A 227 41.13 -18.45 -23.62
CA ARG A 227 40.75 -17.06 -23.29
C ARG A 227 40.72 -16.81 -21.79
N LEU A 228 40.15 -17.75 -21.03
CA LEU A 228 40.08 -17.65 -19.59
C LEU A 228 41.49 -17.75 -18.97
N ALA A 229 42.36 -18.61 -19.51
CA ALA A 229 43.74 -18.75 -19.07
C ALA A 229 44.57 -17.49 -19.35
N MET A 230 44.35 -16.81 -20.48
CA MET A 230 44.95 -15.50 -20.74
C MET A 230 44.48 -14.46 -19.71
N ARG A 231 43.19 -14.45 -19.36
CA ARG A 231 42.61 -13.52 -18.37
C ARG A 231 43.15 -13.75 -16.96
N ALA A 232 43.33 -15.01 -16.58
CA ALA A 232 43.92 -15.44 -15.31
C ALA A 232 45.45 -15.25 -15.24
N GLY A 233 46.11 -14.86 -16.34
CA GLY A 233 47.56 -14.72 -16.37
C GLY A 233 48.32 -16.05 -16.42
N ARG A 234 47.72 -17.09 -17.01
CA ARG A 234 48.27 -18.43 -17.25
C ARG A 234 48.63 -18.64 -18.74
N PRO A 235 49.64 -17.92 -19.28
CA PRO A 235 49.91 -17.91 -20.72
C PRO A 235 50.33 -19.27 -21.27
N ARG A 236 50.98 -20.12 -20.46
CA ARG A 236 51.38 -21.48 -20.87
C ARG A 236 50.17 -22.38 -21.07
N ALA A 237 49.23 -22.37 -20.13
CA ALA A 237 47.97 -23.12 -20.24
C ALA A 237 47.15 -22.63 -21.44
N ALA A 238 47.08 -21.30 -21.64
CA ALA A 238 46.43 -20.72 -22.82
C ALA A 238 47.07 -21.21 -24.13
N ARG A 239 48.40 -21.18 -24.22
CA ARG A 239 49.14 -21.66 -25.40
C ARG A 239 48.84 -23.13 -25.69
N ARG A 240 48.90 -24.02 -24.70
CA ARG A 240 48.64 -25.46 -24.87
C ARG A 240 47.25 -25.70 -25.50
N SER A 241 46.21 -25.02 -25.01
CA SER A 241 44.86 -25.18 -25.57
C SER A 241 44.73 -24.63 -26.98
N LEU A 242 45.42 -23.53 -27.30
CA LEU A 242 45.45 -22.96 -28.65
C LEU A 242 46.22 -23.84 -29.63
N GLU A 243 47.34 -24.42 -29.22
CA GLU A 243 48.09 -25.39 -30.02
C GLU A 243 47.25 -26.64 -30.27
N ARG A 244 46.54 -27.13 -29.24
CA ARG A 244 45.62 -28.25 -29.40
C ARG A 244 44.46 -27.95 -30.35
N LEU A 245 43.94 -26.72 -30.35
CA LEU A 245 42.97 -26.26 -31.34
C LEU A 245 43.51 -26.29 -32.77
N VAL A 246 44.78 -25.89 -32.97
CA VAL A 246 45.44 -25.96 -34.27
C VAL A 246 45.55 -27.43 -34.73
N GLU A 247 45.93 -28.34 -33.84
CA GLU A 247 46.01 -29.79 -34.13
C GLU A 247 44.64 -30.38 -34.54
N LEU A 248 43.55 -29.90 -33.94
CA LEU A 248 42.18 -30.29 -34.28
C LEU A 248 41.66 -29.61 -35.56
N GLY A 249 42.46 -28.78 -36.23
CA GLY A 249 42.11 -28.13 -37.50
C GLY A 249 41.47 -26.75 -37.37
N HIS A 250 41.44 -26.14 -36.18
CA HIS A 250 40.83 -24.83 -35.91
C HIS A 250 41.86 -23.68 -35.87
N ALA A 251 42.84 -23.71 -36.78
CA ALA A 251 43.94 -22.75 -36.82
C ALA A 251 43.48 -21.30 -37.06
N GLU A 252 42.37 -21.11 -37.78
CA GLU A 252 41.74 -19.80 -38.02
C GLU A 252 41.26 -19.10 -36.74
N THR A 253 40.79 -19.88 -35.76
CA THR A 253 40.35 -19.39 -34.45
C THR A 253 41.54 -19.20 -33.50
N ALA A 254 42.49 -20.15 -33.50
CA ALA A 254 43.62 -20.12 -32.58
C ALA A 254 44.71 -19.09 -32.98
N GLY A 255 44.90 -18.84 -34.28
CA GLY A 255 45.98 -18.00 -34.81
C GLY A 255 46.01 -16.57 -34.24
N PRO A 256 44.90 -15.82 -34.24
CA PRO A 256 44.86 -14.48 -33.66
C PRO A 256 45.19 -14.46 -32.15
N LEU A 257 44.71 -15.46 -31.41
CA LEU A 257 44.92 -15.57 -29.96
C LEU A 257 46.38 -15.92 -29.63
N LEU A 258 47.01 -16.80 -30.41
CA LEU A 258 48.45 -17.08 -30.31
C LEU A 258 49.28 -15.84 -30.61
N ALA A 259 48.94 -15.09 -31.67
CA ALA A 259 49.63 -13.85 -32.02
C ALA A 259 49.50 -12.76 -30.94
N ASP A 260 48.35 -12.67 -30.27
CA ASP A 260 48.16 -11.76 -29.13
C ASP A 260 48.95 -12.21 -27.89
N LEU A 261 49.09 -13.51 -27.65
CA LEU A 261 49.91 -14.08 -26.59
C LEU A 261 51.42 -13.80 -26.82
N ASP A 262 51.84 -13.84 -28.09
CA ASP A 262 53.22 -13.60 -28.53
C ASP A 262 53.58 -12.11 -28.68
N ARG A 263 52.59 -11.21 -28.60
CA ARG A 263 52.84 -9.76 -28.74
C ARG A 263 53.68 -9.27 -27.56
N GLU A 264 54.92 -8.89 -27.83
CA GLU A 264 55.79 -8.23 -26.85
C GLU A 264 55.07 -7.01 -26.26
N ARG A 265 54.98 -6.96 -24.92
CA ARG A 265 54.50 -5.75 -24.25
C ARG A 265 55.43 -4.61 -24.62
N PRO A 266 54.92 -3.48 -25.18
CA PRO A 266 55.78 -2.36 -25.49
C PRO A 266 56.50 -1.91 -24.21
N ALA A 267 57.80 -1.62 -24.34
CA ALA A 267 58.57 -1.11 -23.22
C ALA A 267 57.85 0.10 -22.60
N PRO A 268 57.78 0.19 -21.27
CA PRO A 268 57.11 1.31 -20.62
C PRO A 268 57.70 2.62 -21.16
N LEU A 269 56.83 3.57 -21.53
CA LEU A 269 57.24 4.88 -22.00
C LEU A 269 58.23 5.50 -20.99
N GLN A 270 59.49 5.64 -21.41
CA GLN A 270 60.48 6.36 -20.61
C GLN A 270 60.17 7.85 -20.74
N LEU A 271 59.53 8.40 -19.71
CA LEU A 271 59.35 9.84 -19.60
C LEU A 271 60.68 10.50 -19.22
N PRO A 272 61.05 11.64 -19.83
CA PRO A 272 62.26 12.36 -19.44
C PRO A 272 62.17 12.78 -17.96
N PRO A 273 63.31 12.83 -17.23
CA PRO A 273 63.32 13.27 -15.85
C PRO A 273 62.82 14.71 -15.75
N VAL A 274 61.97 14.97 -14.75
CA VAL A 274 61.45 16.32 -14.48
C VAL A 274 62.60 17.20 -13.98
N PRO A 275 62.93 18.31 -14.66
CA PRO A 275 63.97 19.22 -14.20
C PRO A 275 63.54 19.86 -12.85
N PRO A 276 64.51 20.25 -12.00
CA PRO A 276 64.18 20.97 -10.77
C PRO A 276 63.44 22.28 -11.09
N PRO A 277 62.51 22.72 -10.23
CA PRO A 277 61.86 24.02 -10.38
C PRO A 277 62.88 25.16 -10.44
N GLU A 278 62.54 26.24 -11.14
CA GLU A 278 63.40 27.43 -11.21
C GLU A 278 63.72 27.95 -9.80
N GLY A 279 65.00 28.22 -9.55
CA GLY A 279 65.50 28.69 -8.25
C GLY A 279 65.81 27.62 -7.21
N VAL A 280 65.53 26.34 -7.48
CA VAL A 280 65.88 25.23 -6.57
C VAL A 280 67.21 24.60 -6.98
N ASP A 281 68.12 24.40 -6.00
CA ASP A 281 69.40 23.72 -6.25
C ASP A 281 69.14 22.27 -6.73
N PRO A 282 69.66 21.86 -7.91
CA PRO A 282 69.49 20.49 -8.42
C PRO A 282 70.00 19.37 -7.50
N ARG A 283 70.93 19.67 -6.59
CA ARG A 283 71.42 18.75 -5.56
C ARG A 283 70.41 18.64 -4.43
N ALA A 284 69.84 19.75 -3.97
CA ALA A 284 68.76 19.75 -2.98
C ALA A 284 67.54 18.97 -3.52
N TRP A 285 67.14 19.23 -4.76
CA TRP A 285 66.07 18.49 -5.45
C TRP A 285 66.30 16.97 -5.45
N ARG A 286 67.52 16.55 -5.83
CA ARG A 286 67.90 15.13 -5.80
C ARG A 286 67.91 14.55 -4.39
N ALA A 287 68.38 15.30 -3.39
CA ALA A 287 68.41 14.88 -2.00
C ALA A 287 66.99 14.68 -1.43
N VAL A 288 66.03 15.56 -1.72
CA VAL A 288 64.61 15.39 -1.35
C VAL A 288 64.00 14.13 -1.98
N HIS A 289 64.22 13.92 -3.28
CA HIS A 289 63.71 12.73 -3.95
C HIS A 289 64.36 11.44 -3.43
N ARG A 290 65.65 11.48 -3.10
CA ARG A 290 66.36 10.36 -2.46
C ARG A 290 65.78 10.07 -1.07
N ALA A 291 65.51 11.10 -0.26
CA ALA A 291 64.84 10.95 1.02
C ALA A 291 63.48 10.27 0.89
N ARG A 292 62.67 10.67 -0.10
CA ARG A 292 61.36 10.05 -0.40
C ARG A 292 61.47 8.58 -0.81
N VAL A 293 62.45 8.22 -1.63
CA VAL A 293 62.67 6.83 -2.04
C VAL A 293 63.08 5.96 -0.84
N TYR A 294 63.95 6.48 0.04
CA TYR A 294 64.31 5.77 1.27
C TYR A 294 63.11 5.62 2.21
N GLU A 295 62.29 6.66 2.39
CA GLU A 295 61.04 6.60 3.16
C GLU A 295 60.08 5.53 2.62
N GLU A 296 59.82 5.53 1.30
CA GLU A 296 58.91 4.56 0.66
C GLU A 296 59.41 3.12 0.79
N ARG A 297 60.74 2.89 0.68
CA ARG A 297 61.35 1.57 0.88
C ARG A 297 61.44 1.15 2.34
N ALA A 298 61.48 2.10 3.27
CA ALA A 298 61.51 1.79 4.69
C ALA A 298 60.20 1.15 5.17
N ARG A 299 59.09 1.30 4.41
CA ARG A 299 57.79 0.77 4.78
C ARG A 299 57.71 -0.75 4.56
N LEU A 300 57.61 -1.52 5.65
CA LEU A 300 57.41 -2.97 5.61
C LEU A 300 55.93 -3.33 5.47
N GLN A 301 55.62 -4.55 5.01
CA GLN A 301 54.24 -5.02 4.78
C GLN A 301 53.38 -5.01 6.06
N ASP A 302 53.97 -5.25 7.23
CA ASP A 302 53.26 -5.32 8.51
C ASP A 302 53.03 -3.95 9.17
N GLY A 303 53.40 -2.85 8.49
CA GLY A 303 53.30 -1.50 9.02
C GLY A 303 54.45 -1.09 9.95
N ASP A 304 55.44 -1.96 10.13
CA ASP A 304 56.73 -1.62 10.75
C ASP A 304 57.67 -0.90 9.75
N TRP A 305 58.73 -0.28 10.26
CA TRP A 305 59.66 0.52 9.48
C TRP A 305 61.10 -0.01 9.60
N ASP A 306 61.78 -0.14 8.46
CA ASP A 306 63.22 -0.37 8.43
C ASP A 306 63.95 0.89 8.93
N ARG A 307 64.53 0.78 10.14
CA ARG A 307 65.19 1.89 10.82
C ARG A 307 66.42 2.41 10.08
N ASP A 308 67.15 1.56 9.37
CA ASP A 308 68.36 1.97 8.65
C ASP A 308 67.98 2.78 7.41
N LEU A 309 66.94 2.36 6.70
CA LEU A 309 66.40 3.11 5.58
C LEU A 309 65.76 4.43 6.03
N LEU A 310 65.08 4.44 7.17
CA LEU A 310 64.52 5.67 7.74
C LEU A 310 65.63 6.67 8.12
N ALA A 311 66.72 6.23 8.77
CA ALA A 311 67.86 7.08 9.08
C ALA A 311 68.53 7.66 7.81
N ARG A 312 68.59 6.88 6.72
CA ARG A 312 69.07 7.37 5.41
C ARG A 312 68.13 8.39 4.78
N ALA A 313 66.82 8.24 4.99
CA ALA A 313 65.83 9.22 4.56
C ALA A 313 66.04 10.56 5.30
N GLU A 314 66.23 10.51 6.62
CA GLU A 314 66.51 11.69 7.45
C GLU A 314 67.78 12.40 7.04
N ALA A 315 68.90 11.68 6.89
CA ALA A 315 70.16 12.27 6.46
C ALA A 315 70.05 12.94 5.08
N SER A 316 69.28 12.35 4.16
CA SER A 316 69.05 12.95 2.83
C SER A 316 68.14 14.18 2.88
N ALA A 317 67.17 14.23 3.80
CA ALA A 317 66.33 15.40 4.02
C ALA A 317 67.12 16.56 4.68
N ASP A 318 68.01 16.24 5.62
CA ASP A 318 68.90 17.23 6.26
C ASP A 318 69.91 17.81 5.26
N GLU A 319 70.48 16.98 4.36
CA GLU A 319 71.32 17.44 3.26
C GLU A 319 70.55 18.41 2.34
N ALA A 320 69.28 18.12 2.02
CA ALA A 320 68.45 19.00 1.21
C ALA A 320 68.23 20.36 1.89
N LEU A 321 67.94 20.37 3.21
CA LEU A 321 67.75 21.59 3.99
C LEU A 321 69.05 22.38 4.19
N ALA A 322 70.20 21.71 4.28
CA ALA A 322 71.48 22.40 4.35
C ALA A 322 71.81 23.16 3.05
N LEU A 323 71.42 22.59 1.90
CA LEU A 323 71.60 23.20 0.58
C LEU A 323 70.55 24.28 0.28
N ALA A 324 69.31 24.08 0.72
CA ALA A 324 68.20 25.00 0.52
C ALA A 324 67.31 25.08 1.78
N PRO A 325 67.65 25.95 2.75
CA PRO A 325 67.00 25.98 4.07
C PRO A 325 65.49 26.26 4.04
N ASP A 326 65.03 27.00 3.04
CA ASP A 326 63.63 27.42 2.89
C ASP A 326 62.93 26.71 1.71
N ASP A 327 63.53 25.63 1.17
CA ASP A 327 62.86 24.83 0.15
C ASP A 327 61.64 24.11 0.75
N ARG A 328 60.47 24.44 0.22
CA ARG A 328 59.18 23.92 0.72
C ARG A 328 59.10 22.39 0.68
N MET A 329 59.72 21.75 -0.31
CA MET A 329 59.68 20.28 -0.45
C MET A 329 60.63 19.60 0.54
N ALA A 330 61.81 20.17 0.78
CA ALA A 330 62.74 19.70 1.81
C ALA A 330 62.13 19.86 3.21
N LEU A 331 61.54 21.02 3.52
CA LEU A 331 60.84 21.26 4.79
C LEU A 331 59.67 20.30 4.99
N HIS A 332 58.84 20.10 3.95
CA HIS A 332 57.75 19.12 3.98
C HIS A 332 58.29 17.71 4.22
N GLN A 333 59.32 17.27 3.48
CA GLN A 333 59.82 15.91 3.67
C GLN A 333 60.41 15.68 5.06
N ARG A 334 61.18 16.65 5.58
CA ARG A 334 61.72 16.53 6.94
C ARG A 334 60.61 16.48 7.99
N ALA A 335 59.59 17.33 7.87
CA ALA A 335 58.42 17.31 8.74
C ALA A 335 57.68 15.96 8.72
N ARG A 336 57.58 15.31 7.56
CA ARG A 336 56.99 13.96 7.45
C ARG A 336 57.80 12.92 8.22
N LEU A 337 59.12 12.95 8.11
CA LEU A 337 59.99 12.01 8.81
C LEU A 337 59.89 12.19 10.34
N HIS A 338 59.89 13.44 10.84
CA HIS A 338 59.62 13.71 12.27
C HIS A 338 58.24 13.21 12.71
N ALA A 339 57.20 13.40 11.88
CA ALA A 339 55.87 12.89 12.18
C ALA A 339 55.82 11.36 12.26
N LEU A 340 56.59 10.66 11.41
CA LEU A 340 56.73 9.19 11.45
C LEU A 340 57.51 8.72 12.68
N ALA A 341 58.54 9.45 13.09
CA ALA A 341 59.29 9.19 14.32
C ALA A 341 58.49 9.47 15.60
N GLY A 342 57.31 10.10 15.50
CA GLY A 342 56.48 10.49 16.64
C GLY A 342 56.87 11.85 17.26
N GLU A 343 57.83 12.56 16.66
CA GLU A 343 58.32 13.87 17.07
C GLU A 343 57.38 14.98 16.55
N ARG A 344 56.16 14.98 17.07
CA ARG A 344 55.05 15.79 16.53
C ARG A 344 55.28 17.30 16.63
N ALA A 345 55.91 17.77 17.70
CA ALA A 345 56.20 19.19 17.90
C ALA A 345 57.14 19.74 16.81
N ASP A 346 58.21 19.00 16.51
CA ASP A 346 59.19 19.37 15.48
C ASP A 346 58.56 19.29 14.08
N ALA A 347 57.74 18.27 13.82
CA ALA A 347 56.97 18.18 12.59
C ALA A 347 56.03 19.38 12.39
N ILE A 348 55.29 19.79 13.43
CA ILE A 348 54.41 20.97 13.40
C ILE A 348 55.21 22.24 13.12
N ALA A 349 56.36 22.43 13.77
CA ALA A 349 57.22 23.60 13.56
C ALA A 349 57.73 23.67 12.12
N LEU A 350 58.19 22.55 11.55
CA LEU A 350 58.65 22.48 10.16
C LEU A 350 57.52 22.68 9.15
N TYR A 351 56.32 22.15 9.41
CA TYR A 351 55.15 22.42 8.56
C TYR A 351 54.74 23.89 8.58
N ARG A 352 54.75 24.55 9.75
CA ARG A 352 54.48 26.00 9.84
C ARG A 352 55.52 26.79 9.05
N ARG A 353 56.80 26.46 9.19
CA ARG A 353 57.89 27.11 8.45
C ARG A 353 57.76 26.89 6.93
N SER A 354 57.32 25.70 6.48
CA SER A 354 56.99 25.47 5.07
C SER A 354 55.84 26.36 4.59
N LEU A 355 54.80 26.54 5.41
CA LEU A 355 53.65 27.40 5.10
C LEU A 355 53.97 28.90 5.12
N ASP A 356 55.01 29.32 5.85
CA ASP A 356 55.50 30.70 5.80
C ASP A 356 56.12 31.03 4.43
N ALA A 357 56.76 30.04 3.78
CA ALA A 357 57.30 30.18 2.44
C ALA A 357 56.19 30.13 1.36
N ASP A 358 55.20 29.25 1.52
CA ASP A 358 54.05 29.13 0.62
C ASP A 358 52.80 28.74 1.39
N ARG A 359 51.86 29.70 1.49
CA ARG A 359 50.68 29.61 2.36
C ARG A 359 49.63 28.61 1.91
N ASP A 360 49.61 28.25 0.62
CA ASP A 360 48.53 27.49 -0.02
C ASP A 360 49.01 26.10 -0.47
N GLN A 361 49.68 25.38 0.43
CA GLN A 361 50.11 24.00 0.20
C GLN A 361 49.08 23.00 0.76
N PRO A 362 48.17 22.43 -0.07
CA PRO A 362 47.07 21.61 0.42
C PRO A 362 47.50 20.34 1.16
N GLU A 363 48.59 19.70 0.74
CA GLU A 363 49.09 18.50 1.41
C GLU A 363 49.68 18.85 2.79
N VAL A 364 50.46 19.93 2.88
CA VAL A 364 51.05 20.41 4.13
C VAL A 364 49.96 20.84 5.11
N LEU A 365 48.99 21.65 4.67
CA LEU A 365 47.84 22.05 5.50
C LEU A 365 47.04 20.85 6.01
N GLY A 366 46.82 19.85 5.16
CA GLY A 366 46.11 18.62 5.55
C GLY A 366 46.87 17.83 6.61
N ARG A 367 48.18 17.65 6.46
CA ARG A 367 49.03 16.95 7.44
C ARG A 367 49.16 17.73 8.76
N LEU A 368 49.32 19.04 8.68
CA LEU A 368 49.35 19.92 9.85
C LEU A 368 48.03 19.86 10.63
N ALA A 369 46.89 19.97 9.95
CA ALA A 369 45.57 19.84 10.58
C ALA A 369 45.41 18.49 11.31
N LYS A 370 45.90 17.39 10.71
CA LYS A 370 45.89 16.07 11.34
C LYS A 370 46.73 16.03 12.61
N LEU A 371 47.95 16.58 12.58
CA LEU A 371 48.85 16.60 13.74
C LEU A 371 48.29 17.48 14.87
N LEU A 372 47.80 18.68 14.55
CA LEU A 372 47.15 19.57 15.52
C LEU A 372 45.94 18.89 16.19
N ALA A 373 45.14 18.14 15.42
CA ALA A 373 44.02 17.39 15.98
C ALA A 373 44.45 16.27 16.95
N LEU A 374 45.60 15.63 16.71
CA LEU A 374 46.15 14.61 17.61
C LEU A 374 46.69 15.20 18.92
N GLU A 375 47.18 16.44 18.88
CA GLU A 375 47.62 17.19 20.06
C GLU A 375 46.46 17.90 20.80
N GLY A 376 45.24 17.87 20.24
CA GLY A 376 44.09 18.57 20.79
C GLY A 376 44.17 20.09 20.67
N ASP A 377 44.97 20.60 19.74
CA ASP A 377 45.12 22.04 19.50
C ASP A 377 43.85 22.60 18.83
N PRO A 378 43.22 23.67 19.37
CA PRO A 378 42.03 24.28 18.77
C PRO A 378 42.25 24.83 17.35
N GLU A 379 43.49 25.10 16.93
CA GLU A 379 43.83 25.52 15.57
C GLU A 379 43.56 24.43 14.52
N ALA A 380 43.41 23.16 14.94
CA ALA A 380 43.22 22.03 14.04
C ALA A 380 42.04 22.21 13.07
N ASP A 381 40.91 22.72 13.56
CA ASP A 381 39.69 22.87 12.76
C ASP A 381 39.80 23.99 11.74
N ALA A 382 40.37 25.14 12.15
CA ALA A 382 40.64 26.25 11.25
C ALA A 382 41.62 25.82 10.14
N THR A 383 42.66 25.06 10.51
CA THR A 383 43.64 24.53 9.57
C THR A 383 43.03 23.50 8.62
N LEU A 384 42.14 22.62 9.10
CA LEU A 384 41.43 21.65 8.27
C LEU A 384 40.53 22.32 7.23
N LEU A 385 39.81 23.38 7.63
CA LEU A 385 38.98 24.17 6.71
C LEU A 385 39.84 24.88 5.65
N ARG A 386 40.98 25.48 6.05
CA ARG A 386 41.95 26.05 5.10
C ARG A 386 42.49 25.00 4.13
N ALA A 387 42.85 23.82 4.64
CA ALA A 387 43.32 22.69 3.83
C ALA A 387 42.27 22.27 2.80
N ALA A 388 41.00 22.17 3.19
CA ALA A 388 39.90 21.83 2.29
C ALA A 388 39.64 22.93 1.25
N GLY A 389 39.79 24.21 1.63
CA GLY A 389 39.74 25.35 0.72
C GLY A 389 40.83 25.32 -0.34
N ALA A 390 42.05 24.90 0.05
CA ALA A 390 43.17 24.67 -0.87
C ALA A 390 43.06 23.38 -1.71
N GLY A 391 42.00 22.58 -1.53
CA GLY A 391 41.77 21.36 -2.30
C GLY A 391 42.46 20.11 -1.75
N SER A 392 42.87 20.10 -0.48
CA SER A 392 43.49 18.94 0.16
C SER A 392 42.53 17.73 0.15
N PRO A 393 42.89 16.60 -0.51
CA PRO A 393 42.02 15.43 -0.56
C PRO A 393 41.73 14.85 0.84
N TYR A 394 42.74 14.84 1.72
CA TYR A 394 42.55 14.42 3.12
C TYR A 394 41.51 15.28 3.84
N ALA A 395 41.63 16.61 3.74
CA ALA A 395 40.75 17.52 4.46
C ALA A 395 39.29 17.45 3.97
N LEU A 396 39.08 17.31 2.65
CA LEU A 396 37.74 17.16 2.09
C LEU A 396 37.06 15.87 2.57
N VAL A 397 37.79 14.75 2.61
CA VAL A 397 37.27 13.47 3.12
C VAL A 397 37.01 13.53 4.62
N GLU A 398 37.91 14.14 5.41
CA GLU A 398 37.72 14.30 6.85
C GLU A 398 36.52 15.19 7.19
N LEU A 399 36.34 16.32 6.49
CA LEU A 399 35.16 17.16 6.64
C LEU A 399 33.88 16.43 6.24
N ALA A 400 33.90 15.67 5.14
CA ALA A 400 32.76 14.83 4.76
C ALA A 400 32.43 13.80 5.85
N ARG A 401 33.45 13.17 6.47
CA ARG A 401 33.27 12.23 7.57
C ARG A 401 32.64 12.90 8.80
N ARG A 402 33.14 14.09 9.17
CA ARG A 402 32.58 14.89 10.27
C ARG A 402 31.14 15.31 9.99
N ASP A 403 30.83 15.71 8.76
CA ASP A 403 29.48 16.06 8.35
C ASP A 403 28.51 14.88 8.37
N VAL A 404 28.95 13.68 7.96
CA VAL A 404 28.16 12.45 8.09
C VAL A 404 27.85 12.15 9.55
N ARG A 405 28.85 12.25 10.45
CA ARG A 405 28.64 12.06 11.91
C ARG A 405 27.69 13.09 12.51
N ALA A 406 27.67 14.31 11.97
CA ALA A 406 26.77 15.38 12.38
C ALA A 406 25.42 15.39 11.63
N HIS A 407 25.10 14.35 10.84
CA HIS A 407 23.90 14.26 10.00
C HIS A 407 23.73 15.41 8.98
N ARG A 408 24.82 16.10 8.61
CA ARG A 408 24.84 17.17 7.60
C ARG A 408 25.13 16.62 6.20
N TYR A 409 24.28 15.72 5.71
CA TYR A 409 24.51 14.96 4.47
C TYR A 409 24.69 15.84 3.22
N LEU A 410 24.07 17.03 3.17
CA LEU A 410 24.25 17.97 2.05
C LEU A 410 25.67 18.55 2.01
N SER A 411 26.21 18.96 3.16
CA SER A 411 27.59 19.45 3.27
C SER A 411 28.60 18.34 2.99
N ALA A 412 28.35 17.14 3.53
CA ALA A 412 29.16 15.96 3.24
C ALA A 412 29.23 15.69 1.73
N ARG A 413 28.09 15.74 1.04
CA ARG A 413 28.02 15.58 -0.42
C ARG A 413 28.84 16.65 -1.15
N GLN A 414 28.75 17.92 -0.75
CA GLN A 414 29.52 19.00 -1.36
C GLN A 414 31.03 18.79 -1.22
N HIS A 415 31.49 18.36 -0.05
CA HIS A 415 32.90 18.04 0.19
C HIS A 415 33.37 16.85 -0.68
N LEU A 416 32.57 15.79 -0.78
CA LEU A 416 32.86 14.64 -1.65
C LEU A 416 32.86 15.01 -3.13
N ASP A 417 31.91 15.83 -3.59
CA ASP A 417 31.86 16.28 -4.99
C ASP A 417 33.05 17.22 -5.33
N ARG A 418 33.60 17.97 -4.36
CA ARG A 418 34.87 18.69 -4.54
C ARG A 418 36.05 17.73 -4.59
N TYR A 419 36.08 16.72 -3.72
CA TYR A 419 37.12 15.69 -3.70
C TYR A 419 37.22 14.97 -5.06
N PHE A 420 36.11 14.44 -5.57
CA PHE A 420 36.10 13.68 -6.84
C PHE A 420 36.37 14.53 -8.08
N ARG A 421 36.14 15.86 -8.01
CA ARG A 421 36.52 16.78 -9.10
C ARG A 421 38.02 17.07 -9.12
N ALA A 422 38.66 17.13 -7.96
CA ALA A 422 40.06 17.49 -7.83
C ALA A 422 41.00 16.27 -7.92
N ASN A 423 40.56 15.08 -7.49
CA ASN A 423 41.45 13.92 -7.34
C ASN A 423 40.74 12.60 -7.62
N SER A 424 41.31 11.80 -8.52
CA SER A 424 40.86 10.43 -8.81
C SER A 424 41.74 9.34 -8.19
N SER A 425 42.98 9.64 -7.75
CA SER A 425 43.98 8.61 -7.38
C SER A 425 44.58 8.75 -5.97
N SER A 426 43.92 9.48 -5.06
CA SER A 426 44.43 9.63 -3.68
C SER A 426 44.24 8.34 -2.86
N PRO A 427 45.08 8.05 -1.84
CA PRO A 427 44.88 6.94 -0.90
C PRO A 427 43.52 6.95 -0.18
N TRP A 428 42.83 8.08 -0.17
CA TRP A 428 41.50 8.26 0.42
C TRP A 428 40.35 7.93 -0.54
N HIS A 429 40.63 7.44 -1.76
CA HIS A 429 39.62 7.21 -2.79
C HIS A 429 38.56 6.21 -2.35
N ASP A 430 38.97 5.03 -1.89
CA ASP A 430 38.04 3.98 -1.47
C ASP A 430 37.16 4.46 -0.30
N GLU A 431 37.73 5.22 0.62
CA GLU A 431 36.97 5.79 1.72
C GLU A 431 35.98 6.85 1.24
N ALA A 432 36.38 7.75 0.34
CA ALA A 432 35.50 8.75 -0.25
C ALA A 432 34.34 8.09 -1.02
N VAL A 433 34.59 6.98 -1.72
CA VAL A 433 33.56 6.18 -2.40
C VAL A 433 32.58 5.60 -1.37
N ARG A 434 33.08 4.96 -0.30
CA ARG A 434 32.23 4.44 0.79
C ARG A 434 31.37 5.53 1.44
N LEU A 435 31.95 6.69 1.74
CA LEU A 435 31.23 7.84 2.30
C LEU A 435 30.17 8.36 1.33
N ARG A 436 30.49 8.44 0.03
CA ARG A 436 29.56 8.92 -0.99
C ARG A 436 28.37 7.99 -1.12
N GLU A 437 28.60 6.69 -1.11
CA GLU A 437 27.52 5.70 -1.17
C GLU A 437 26.65 5.79 0.09
N HIS A 438 27.24 5.88 1.28
CA HIS A 438 26.48 6.08 2.51
C HIS A 438 25.62 7.36 2.48
N VAL A 439 26.20 8.50 2.08
CA VAL A 439 25.48 9.78 1.93
C VAL A 439 24.34 9.64 0.91
N ARG A 440 24.55 8.92 -0.19
CA ARG A 440 23.54 8.68 -1.23
C ARG A 440 22.38 7.84 -0.68
N THR A 441 22.66 6.72 -0.03
CA THR A 441 21.63 5.83 0.55
C THR A 441 20.77 6.58 1.56
N VAL A 442 21.39 7.32 2.49
CA VAL A 442 20.64 8.06 3.51
C VAL A 442 19.84 9.22 2.90
N SER A 443 20.43 9.98 1.98
CA SER A 443 19.71 11.08 1.30
C SER A 443 18.50 10.56 0.53
N PHE A 444 18.63 9.40 -0.13
CA PHE A 444 17.53 8.75 -0.83
C PHE A 444 16.43 8.30 0.14
N ALA A 445 16.80 7.66 1.26
CA ALA A 445 15.85 7.22 2.28
C ALA A 445 15.04 8.39 2.88
N VAL A 446 15.71 9.51 3.20
CA VAL A 446 15.06 10.73 3.70
C VAL A 446 14.11 11.31 2.64
N ALA A 447 14.53 11.40 1.37
CA ALA A 447 13.68 11.88 0.29
C ALA A 447 12.47 10.98 0.06
N ALA A 448 12.65 9.65 0.04
CA ALA A 448 11.58 8.68 -0.11
C ALA A 448 10.58 8.75 1.05
N GLY A 449 11.06 8.86 2.29
CA GLY A 449 10.23 9.07 3.47
C GLY A 449 9.41 10.36 3.40
N GLY A 450 10.01 11.46 2.95
CA GLY A 450 9.33 12.72 2.71
C GLY A 450 8.21 12.63 1.67
N VAL A 451 8.45 11.93 0.55
CA VAL A 451 7.43 11.69 -0.49
C VAL A 451 6.30 10.81 0.04
N ALA A 452 6.61 9.74 0.77
CA ALA A 452 5.60 8.85 1.36
C ALA A 452 4.71 9.60 2.37
N LEU A 453 5.29 10.47 3.21
CA LEU A 453 4.54 11.31 4.13
C LEU A 453 3.62 12.28 3.38
N ALA A 454 4.13 12.96 2.35
CA ALA A 454 3.33 13.88 1.53
C ALA A 454 2.16 13.16 0.83
N LEU A 455 2.41 11.98 0.25
CA LEU A 455 1.36 11.14 -0.33
C LEU A 455 0.33 10.72 0.71
N THR A 456 0.75 10.38 1.92
CA THR A 456 -0.17 10.01 3.00
C THR A 456 -1.06 11.19 3.40
N VAL A 457 -0.48 12.38 3.58
CA VAL A 457 -1.22 13.62 3.89
C VAL A 457 -2.22 13.97 2.78
N LEU A 458 -1.92 13.67 1.51
CA LEU A 458 -2.82 13.91 0.39
C LEU A 458 -3.90 12.82 0.24
N LEU A 459 -3.53 11.55 0.36
CA LEU A 459 -4.39 10.40 0.06
C LEU A 459 -5.39 10.12 1.19
N VAL A 460 -5.01 10.30 2.46
CA VAL A 460 -5.90 10.07 3.60
C VAL A 460 -7.19 10.90 3.52
N PRO A 461 -7.17 12.23 3.30
CA PRO A 461 -8.40 13.01 3.17
C PRO A 461 -9.21 12.64 1.93
N LEU A 462 -8.55 12.26 0.82
CA LEU A 462 -9.23 11.73 -0.38
C LEU A 462 -9.94 10.40 -0.09
N LEU A 463 -9.29 9.48 0.61
CA LEU A 463 -9.85 8.20 1.04
C LEU A 463 -11.01 8.39 2.02
N VAL A 464 -10.88 9.30 2.99
CA VAL A 464 -11.96 9.65 3.93
C VAL A 464 -13.14 10.24 3.17
N ARG A 465 -12.91 11.18 2.24
CA ARG A 465 -13.96 11.79 1.40
C ARG A 465 -14.64 10.74 0.51
N TRP A 466 -13.87 9.85 -0.11
CA TRP A 466 -14.40 8.77 -0.92
C TRP A 466 -15.21 7.78 -0.09
N ARG A 467 -14.72 7.37 1.08
CA ARG A 467 -15.41 6.47 2.01
C ARG A 467 -16.69 7.10 2.59
N ARG A 468 -16.74 8.42 2.77
CA ARG A 468 -17.96 9.16 3.16
C ARG A 468 -18.98 9.30 2.02
N ARG A 469 -18.55 9.25 0.76
CA ARG A 469 -19.42 9.35 -0.44
C ARG A 469 -19.79 8.00 -1.06
N ARG A 470 -19.28 6.90 -0.49
CA ARG A 470 -19.66 5.53 -0.85
C ARG A 470 -20.97 5.14 -0.15
N GLY A 471 -21.74 4.26 -0.78
CA GLY A 471 -23.03 3.78 -0.30
C GLY A 471 -24.11 3.85 -1.37
N LEU A 472 -25.22 3.16 -1.12
CA LEU A 472 -26.41 3.11 -1.97
C LEU A 472 -27.40 4.23 -1.62
N GLY A 473 -28.20 4.66 -2.59
CA GLY A 473 -29.46 5.35 -2.29
C GLY A 473 -30.52 4.35 -1.83
N LEU A 474 -31.63 4.83 -1.27
CA LEU A 474 -32.73 4.02 -0.75
C LEU A 474 -33.40 3.18 -1.83
N LEU A 475 -33.65 3.74 -3.01
CA LEU A 475 -34.20 2.98 -4.15
C LEU A 475 -33.29 1.82 -4.57
N ALA A 476 -31.99 2.09 -4.73
CA ALA A 476 -31.02 1.05 -5.09
C ALA A 476 -30.87 -0.02 -4.00
N PHE A 477 -31.08 0.33 -2.73
CA PHE A 477 -31.13 -0.61 -1.62
C PHE A 477 -32.38 -1.50 -1.69
N ILE A 478 -33.56 -0.91 -1.90
CA ILE A 478 -34.83 -1.62 -2.05
C ILE A 478 -34.77 -2.61 -3.22
N GLU A 479 -34.24 -2.20 -4.37
CA GLU A 479 -34.08 -3.06 -5.56
C GLU A 479 -33.21 -4.29 -5.28
N ARG A 480 -32.16 -4.16 -4.45
CA ARG A 480 -31.27 -5.27 -4.09
C ARG A 480 -31.83 -6.15 -2.98
N HIS A 481 -32.62 -5.56 -2.07
CA HIS A 481 -33.13 -6.23 -0.88
C HIS A 481 -34.66 -6.08 -0.77
N PRO A 482 -35.44 -6.66 -1.69
CA PRO A 482 -36.89 -6.49 -1.72
C PRO A 482 -37.58 -6.98 -0.44
N ARG A 483 -36.99 -7.93 0.30
CA ARG A 483 -37.52 -8.37 1.61
C ARG A 483 -37.58 -7.26 2.67
N SER A 484 -36.83 -6.17 2.48
CA SER A 484 -36.84 -5.01 3.37
C SER A 484 -37.98 -4.02 3.09
N LEU A 485 -38.75 -4.21 2.01
CA LEU A 485 -39.85 -3.34 1.59
C LEU A 485 -40.84 -3.01 2.74
N PRO A 486 -41.35 -3.98 3.54
CA PRO A 486 -42.33 -3.66 4.58
C PRO A 486 -41.77 -2.76 5.68
N GLU A 487 -40.53 -3.00 6.11
CA GLU A 487 -39.86 -2.17 7.12
C GLU A 487 -39.56 -0.77 6.59
N VAL A 488 -39.12 -0.66 5.33
CA VAL A 488 -38.91 0.62 4.66
C VAL A 488 -40.23 1.39 4.54
N ALA A 489 -41.30 0.74 4.09
CA ALA A 489 -42.63 1.34 3.95
C ALA A 489 -43.12 1.90 5.30
N ARG A 490 -42.99 1.12 6.37
CA ARG A 490 -43.34 1.54 7.73
C ARG A 490 -42.55 2.78 8.16
N LEU A 491 -41.23 2.80 7.94
CA LEU A 491 -40.38 3.94 8.32
C LEU A 491 -40.68 5.18 7.48
N LEU A 492 -40.92 5.04 6.17
CA LEU A 492 -41.32 6.14 5.29
C LEU A 492 -42.68 6.71 5.68
N SER A 493 -43.64 5.85 6.00
CA SER A 493 -44.95 6.25 6.51
C SER A 493 -44.82 7.01 7.84
N SER A 494 -43.97 6.52 8.75
CA SER A 494 -43.70 7.18 10.05
C SER A 494 -43.07 8.56 9.86
N ILE A 495 -42.10 8.71 8.95
CA ILE A 495 -41.51 10.01 8.61
C ILE A 495 -42.60 10.95 8.08
N ARG A 496 -43.45 10.48 7.16
CA ARG A 496 -44.49 11.29 6.55
C ARG A 496 -45.53 11.74 7.58
N HIS A 497 -45.99 10.82 8.43
CA HIS A 497 -47.08 11.06 9.37
C HIS A 497 -46.60 11.77 10.64
N GLU A 498 -45.58 11.24 11.32
CA GLU A 498 -45.16 11.76 12.63
C GLU A 498 -44.23 12.96 12.54
N VAL A 499 -43.32 13.00 11.56
CA VAL A 499 -42.38 14.10 11.43
C VAL A 499 -43.01 15.24 10.64
N ILE A 500 -43.50 14.98 9.43
CA ILE A 500 -43.94 16.05 8.54
C ILE A 500 -45.37 16.50 8.87
N LYS A 501 -46.35 15.58 8.85
CA LYS A 501 -47.76 15.91 9.02
C LYS A 501 -48.06 16.46 10.42
N HIS A 502 -47.52 15.85 11.47
CA HIS A 502 -47.80 16.31 12.83
C HIS A 502 -46.89 17.46 13.27
N ASN A 503 -45.58 17.40 13.07
CA ASN A 503 -44.68 18.37 13.71
C ASN A 503 -44.30 19.58 12.85
N ILE A 504 -44.32 19.47 11.52
CA ILE A 504 -43.78 20.52 10.62
C ILE A 504 -44.88 21.26 9.85
N SER A 505 -46.00 20.61 9.53
CA SER A 505 -47.12 21.21 8.77
C SER A 505 -47.67 22.51 9.35
N SER A 506 -47.56 22.67 10.66
CA SER A 506 -48.02 23.83 11.43
C SER A 506 -47.01 25.00 11.46
N VAL A 507 -45.77 24.79 11.01
CA VAL A 507 -44.71 25.82 11.05
C VAL A 507 -45.02 27.03 10.15
N PRO A 508 -45.54 26.88 8.92
CA PRO A 508 -45.93 28.03 8.10
C PRO A 508 -47.00 28.91 8.78
N ALA A 509 -48.07 28.29 9.30
CA ALA A 509 -49.14 29.02 10.00
C ALA A 509 -48.63 29.77 11.24
N LEU A 510 -47.68 29.18 11.97
CA LEU A 510 -47.00 29.84 13.07
C LEU A 510 -46.20 31.06 12.59
N VAL A 511 -45.48 30.95 11.46
CA VAL A 511 -44.71 32.07 10.90
C VAL A 511 -45.64 33.22 10.55
N ASP A 512 -46.78 32.95 9.92
CA ASP A 512 -47.79 33.96 9.56
C ASP A 512 -48.30 34.72 10.80
N ARG A 513 -48.57 33.99 11.91
CA ARG A 513 -49.01 34.61 13.17
C ARG A 513 -47.96 35.52 13.78
N VAL A 514 -46.69 35.12 13.77
CA VAL A 514 -45.61 35.97 14.30
C VAL A 514 -45.36 37.18 13.42
N GLU A 515 -45.46 37.04 12.10
CA GLU A 515 -45.39 38.17 11.17
C GLU A 515 -46.55 39.15 11.36
N ALA A 516 -47.73 38.66 11.76
CA ALA A 516 -48.88 39.48 12.17
C ALA A 516 -48.70 40.19 13.53
N GLY A 517 -47.57 39.98 14.22
CA GLY A 517 -47.27 40.60 15.51
C GLY A 517 -47.84 39.86 16.72
N GLU A 518 -48.40 38.66 16.53
CA GLU A 518 -48.80 37.80 17.65
C GLU A 518 -47.56 37.18 18.30
N ALA A 519 -47.52 37.13 19.63
CA ALA A 519 -46.41 36.52 20.34
C ALA A 519 -46.38 35.00 20.05
N PRO A 520 -45.29 34.45 19.49
CA PRO A 520 -45.22 33.01 19.26
C PRO A 520 -45.26 32.28 20.61
N PRO A 521 -45.93 31.12 20.70
CA PRO A 521 -45.72 30.20 21.80
C PRO A 521 -44.34 29.55 21.63
N ALA A 522 -43.27 30.28 21.98
CA ALA A 522 -41.88 29.84 21.82
C ALA A 522 -41.60 28.48 22.50
N ALA A 523 -42.33 28.19 23.59
CA ALA A 523 -42.29 26.90 24.28
C ALA A 523 -42.85 25.75 23.42
N TRP A 524 -43.94 25.99 22.70
CA TRP A 524 -44.55 24.98 21.82
C TRP A 524 -43.63 24.64 20.65
N VAL A 525 -43.01 25.64 20.03
CA VAL A 525 -42.07 25.44 18.91
C VAL A 525 -40.83 24.69 19.38
N ALA A 526 -40.32 25.07 20.56
CA ALA A 526 -39.18 24.42 21.18
C ALA A 526 -39.46 22.93 21.40
N GLU A 527 -40.61 22.60 22.00
CA GLU A 527 -40.96 21.21 22.30
C GLU A 527 -41.24 20.38 21.03
N ARG A 528 -42.04 20.92 20.10
CA ARG A 528 -42.50 20.15 18.92
C ARG A 528 -41.41 19.95 17.87
N LEU A 529 -40.46 20.88 17.72
CA LEU A 529 -39.36 20.75 16.77
C LEU A 529 -38.11 20.13 17.41
N PHE A 530 -37.76 20.55 18.63
CA PHE A 530 -36.46 20.26 19.26
C PHE A 530 -36.56 19.42 20.55
N GLY A 531 -37.75 19.20 21.09
CA GLY A 531 -37.93 18.32 22.25
C GLY A 531 -37.44 16.90 21.99
N GLY A 532 -37.36 16.08 23.04
CA GLY A 532 -36.89 14.69 22.93
C GLY A 532 -37.69 13.85 21.93
N ASN A 533 -38.97 14.21 21.72
CA ASN A 533 -39.87 13.62 20.72
C ASN A 533 -40.20 14.59 19.57
N GLY A 534 -39.42 15.65 19.40
CA GLY A 534 -39.60 16.66 18.38
C GLY A 534 -39.27 16.15 16.97
N ALA A 535 -39.66 16.93 15.96
CA ALA A 535 -39.43 16.59 14.55
C ALA A 535 -37.98 16.22 14.23
N VAL A 536 -37.01 16.96 14.77
CA VAL A 536 -35.57 16.75 14.49
C VAL A 536 -35.09 15.41 15.05
N ALA A 537 -35.45 15.09 16.29
CA ALA A 537 -35.06 13.85 16.94
C ALA A 537 -35.67 12.63 16.21
N ARG A 538 -36.99 12.63 16.01
CA ARG A 538 -37.69 11.55 15.30
C ARG A 538 -37.16 11.32 13.89
N PHE A 539 -36.91 12.39 13.14
CA PHE A 539 -36.36 12.26 11.78
C PHE A 539 -34.96 11.63 11.78
N ARG A 540 -34.10 12.01 12.72
CA ARG A 540 -32.78 11.39 12.89
C ARG A 540 -32.90 9.91 13.28
N ASP A 541 -33.84 9.57 14.14
CA ASP A 541 -34.06 8.18 14.55
C ASP A 541 -34.57 7.33 13.39
N TYR A 542 -35.55 7.79 12.60
CA TYR A 542 -36.03 7.03 11.45
C TYR A 542 -34.97 6.90 10.35
N THR A 543 -34.19 7.95 10.09
CA THR A 543 -33.08 7.86 9.12
C THR A 543 -31.98 6.92 9.61
N ALA A 544 -31.64 6.92 10.90
CA ALA A 544 -30.72 5.96 11.50
C ALA A 544 -31.26 4.51 11.43
N GLN A 545 -32.57 4.32 11.61
CA GLN A 545 -33.21 3.01 11.44
C GLN A 545 -33.15 2.52 9.99
N LEU A 546 -33.35 3.40 9.00
CA LEU A 546 -33.14 3.07 7.58
C LEU A 546 -31.69 2.67 7.29
N GLU A 547 -30.71 3.41 7.84
CA GLU A 547 -29.30 3.07 7.71
C GLU A 547 -28.95 1.74 8.40
N GLY A 548 -29.53 1.48 9.58
CA GLY A 548 -29.40 0.22 10.31
C GLY A 548 -29.99 -0.97 9.57
N LEU A 549 -31.12 -0.79 8.87
CA LEU A 549 -31.73 -1.79 8.02
C LEU A 549 -30.79 -2.21 6.87
N ALA A 550 -30.16 -1.24 6.22
CA ALA A 550 -29.17 -1.53 5.19
C ALA A 550 -27.91 -2.21 5.76
N ALA A 551 -27.44 -1.78 6.94
CA ALA A 551 -26.28 -2.39 7.59
C ALA A 551 -26.53 -3.87 7.96
N ARG A 552 -27.74 -4.22 8.42
CA ARG A 552 -28.15 -5.62 8.67
C ARG A 552 -28.13 -6.47 7.39
N ALA A 553 -28.36 -5.87 6.24
CA ALA A 553 -28.28 -6.52 4.94
C ALA A 553 -26.86 -6.54 4.34
N GLY A 554 -25.84 -6.05 5.06
CA GLY A 554 -24.45 -5.99 4.60
C GLY A 554 -24.15 -4.82 3.65
N GLU A 555 -25.10 -3.90 3.48
CA GLU A 555 -24.97 -2.73 2.61
C GLU A 555 -24.79 -1.45 3.45
N ARG A 556 -24.30 -0.39 2.81
CA ARG A 556 -24.22 0.93 3.44
C ARG A 556 -25.12 1.91 2.70
N LEU A 557 -26.11 2.44 3.39
CA LEU A 557 -26.98 3.48 2.86
C LEU A 557 -26.28 4.85 2.97
N ASN A 558 -26.48 5.71 1.97
CA ASN A 558 -25.96 7.07 1.95
C ASN A 558 -27.08 8.05 1.55
N LEU A 559 -28.01 8.21 2.48
CA LEU A 559 -29.17 9.08 2.34
C LEU A 559 -28.77 10.54 2.11
N ARG A 560 -27.66 10.99 2.72
CA ARG A 560 -27.23 12.38 2.69
C ARG A 560 -26.63 12.84 1.36
N HIS A 561 -25.93 11.98 0.63
CA HIS A 561 -25.16 12.39 -0.55
C HIS A 561 -25.50 11.65 -1.83
N ARG A 562 -26.07 10.44 -1.75
CA ARG A 562 -26.38 9.61 -2.93
C ARG A 562 -27.87 9.53 -3.19
N ASP A 563 -28.70 9.71 -2.17
CA ASP A 563 -30.15 9.60 -2.31
C ASP A 563 -30.79 10.92 -2.75
N PRO A 564 -31.46 10.97 -3.91
CA PRO A 564 -32.04 12.21 -4.44
C PRO A 564 -33.28 12.69 -3.67
N VAL A 565 -33.94 11.83 -2.89
CA VAL A 565 -35.12 12.19 -2.09
C VAL A 565 -34.67 12.68 -0.72
N PHE A 566 -33.86 11.88 -0.02
CA PHE A 566 -33.44 12.15 1.35
C PHE A 566 -32.35 13.22 1.48
N ALA A 567 -31.49 13.43 0.48
CA ALA A 567 -30.41 14.41 0.61
C ALA A 567 -30.94 15.84 0.81
N GLU A 568 -32.11 16.15 0.29
CA GLU A 568 -32.76 17.46 0.48
C GLU A 568 -33.46 17.55 1.83
N GLY A 569 -34.25 16.53 2.20
CA GLY A 569 -34.90 16.47 3.50
C GLY A 569 -33.91 16.50 4.68
N ILE A 570 -32.80 15.78 4.59
CA ILE A 570 -31.73 15.81 5.60
C ILE A 570 -31.09 17.20 5.71
N ARG A 571 -30.86 17.90 4.58
CA ARG A 571 -30.31 19.27 4.61
C ARG A 571 -31.29 20.26 5.21
N ALA A 572 -32.58 20.14 4.91
CA ALA A 572 -33.62 20.96 5.51
C ALA A 572 -33.71 20.71 7.03
N MET A 573 -33.69 19.43 7.46
CA MET A 573 -33.75 19.08 8.88
C MET A 573 -32.50 19.51 9.66
N ASP A 574 -31.31 19.38 9.08
CA ASP A 574 -30.08 19.93 9.66
C ASP A 574 -30.13 21.46 9.78
N GLY A 575 -30.76 22.13 8.80
CA GLY A 575 -31.04 23.55 8.81
C GLY A 575 -31.95 23.95 9.98
N ILE A 576 -33.05 23.22 10.18
CA ILE A 576 -33.95 23.40 11.33
C ILE A 576 -33.18 23.16 12.63
N ALA A 577 -32.47 22.03 12.76
CA ALA A 577 -31.69 21.68 13.95
C ALA A 577 -30.65 22.75 14.30
N ALA A 578 -30.01 23.38 13.32
CA ALA A 578 -29.07 24.46 13.59
C ALA A 578 -29.74 25.68 14.26
N LEU A 579 -31.05 25.88 14.10
CA LEU A 579 -31.80 26.98 14.71
C LEU A 579 -32.20 26.71 16.17
N GLU A 580 -31.89 25.55 16.73
CA GLU A 580 -32.17 25.20 18.13
C GLU A 580 -31.62 26.28 19.09
N GLY A 581 -32.46 26.72 20.04
CA GLY A 581 -32.13 27.80 20.98
C GLY A 581 -32.02 29.21 20.37
N ARG A 582 -32.22 29.35 19.04
CA ARG A 582 -32.10 30.63 18.32
C ARG A 582 -33.38 31.04 17.60
N VAL A 583 -34.47 30.30 17.78
CA VAL A 583 -35.74 30.60 17.12
C VAL A 583 -36.31 31.92 17.63
N GLY A 584 -36.31 32.93 16.75
CA GLY A 584 -36.95 34.21 16.97
C GLY A 584 -37.20 34.92 15.62
N ALA A 585 -37.71 36.16 15.66
CA ALA A 585 -38.14 36.89 14.45
C ALA A 585 -37.10 36.89 13.31
N ARG A 586 -35.80 36.98 13.64
CA ARG A 586 -34.70 37.00 12.66
C ARG A 586 -34.44 35.65 11.98
N THR A 587 -34.84 34.54 12.58
CA THR A 587 -34.60 33.19 12.05
C THR A 587 -35.86 32.55 11.48
N LEU A 588 -37.05 33.12 11.70
CA LEU A 588 -38.32 32.58 11.22
C LEU A 588 -38.35 32.38 9.70
N GLY A 589 -37.86 33.35 8.92
CA GLY A 589 -37.77 33.17 7.47
C GLY A 589 -36.87 32.00 7.04
N SER A 590 -35.86 31.64 7.85
CA SER A 590 -35.04 30.44 7.57
C SER A 590 -35.74 29.16 8.00
N LEU A 591 -36.46 29.19 9.13
CA LEU A 591 -37.29 28.08 9.59
C LEU A 591 -38.40 27.76 8.58
N ALA A 592 -39.12 28.78 8.10
CA ALA A 592 -40.16 28.69 7.07
C ALA A 592 -39.62 28.02 5.80
N ARG A 593 -38.51 28.54 5.24
CA ARG A 593 -37.90 27.95 4.03
C ARG A 593 -37.53 26.48 4.19
N HIS A 594 -37.04 26.07 5.36
CA HIS A 594 -36.72 24.66 5.59
C HIS A 594 -37.99 23.81 5.80
N ALA A 595 -39.01 24.35 6.47
CA ALA A 595 -40.30 23.70 6.63
C ALA A 595 -41.02 23.51 5.29
N ASP A 596 -41.00 24.51 4.41
CA ASP A 596 -41.62 24.44 3.07
C ASP A 596 -41.02 23.32 2.22
N VAL A 597 -39.70 23.16 2.26
CA VAL A 597 -39.01 22.04 1.58
C VAL A 597 -39.50 20.69 2.11
N LEU A 598 -39.72 20.59 3.42
CA LEU A 598 -40.15 19.36 4.08
C LEU A 598 -41.63 19.05 3.83
N VAL A 599 -42.51 20.05 3.89
CA VAL A 599 -43.97 19.90 3.75
C VAL A 599 -44.40 19.79 2.28
N GLY A 600 -43.67 20.39 1.35
CA GLY A 600 -43.96 20.29 -0.08
C GLY A 600 -43.10 19.24 -0.78
N PRO A 601 -41.98 19.62 -1.42
CA PRO A 601 -41.22 18.73 -2.32
C PRO A 601 -40.73 17.43 -1.67
N PHE A 602 -40.35 17.44 -0.41
CA PHE A 602 -39.90 16.23 0.29
C PHE A 602 -41.08 15.32 0.64
N TYR A 603 -42.18 15.86 1.17
CA TYR A 603 -43.40 15.11 1.48
C TYR A 603 -43.95 14.40 0.24
N GLU A 604 -44.04 15.11 -0.89
CA GLU A 604 -44.51 14.55 -2.16
C GLU A 604 -43.60 13.40 -2.64
N ARG A 605 -42.28 13.60 -2.64
CA ARG A 605 -41.32 12.58 -3.08
C ARG A 605 -41.31 11.35 -2.18
N VAL A 606 -41.42 11.53 -0.86
CA VAL A 606 -41.57 10.41 0.08
C VAL A 606 -42.91 9.70 -0.16
N GLY A 607 -43.98 10.43 -0.45
CA GLY A 607 -45.28 9.88 -0.85
C GLY A 607 -45.19 9.02 -2.11
N THR A 608 -44.58 9.54 -3.19
CA THR A 608 -44.37 8.78 -4.44
C THR A 608 -43.51 7.54 -4.21
N LEU A 609 -42.47 7.64 -3.37
CA LEU A 609 -41.64 6.49 -3.01
C LEU A 609 -42.44 5.45 -2.23
N LEU A 610 -43.26 5.87 -1.28
CA LEU A 610 -44.12 5.00 -0.49
C LEU A 610 -45.18 4.32 -1.37
N GLU A 611 -45.82 5.05 -2.28
CA GLU A 611 -46.74 4.49 -3.28
C GLU A 611 -46.04 3.43 -4.14
N GLY A 612 -44.84 3.71 -4.66
CA GLY A 612 -44.07 2.75 -5.45
C GLY A 612 -43.63 1.51 -4.67
N VAL A 613 -43.55 1.59 -3.34
CA VAL A 613 -43.20 0.49 -2.44
C VAL A 613 -44.43 -0.32 -2.01
N CYS A 614 -45.56 0.34 -1.77
CA CYS A 614 -46.79 -0.28 -1.27
C CYS A 614 -47.76 -0.74 -2.37
N VAL A 615 -47.73 -0.10 -3.53
CA VAL A 615 -48.62 -0.43 -4.66
C VAL A 615 -47.88 -1.31 -5.64
N VAL A 616 -48.15 -2.62 -5.58
CA VAL A 616 -47.71 -3.55 -6.61
C VAL A 616 -48.66 -3.41 -7.80
N SER A 617 -48.17 -2.82 -8.89
CA SER A 617 -48.91 -2.81 -10.15
C SER A 617 -48.91 -4.21 -10.75
N LEU A 618 -49.99 -4.96 -10.54
CA LEU A 618 -50.21 -6.23 -11.20
C LEU A 618 -50.76 -5.96 -12.60
N ASP A 619 -49.98 -6.29 -13.63
CA ASP A 619 -50.52 -6.36 -14.98
C ASP A 619 -51.25 -7.68 -15.21
N ARG A 620 -52.15 -7.70 -16.19
CA ARG A 620 -52.95 -8.87 -16.52
C ARG A 620 -52.08 -10.11 -16.79
N ALA A 621 -50.91 -9.93 -17.42
CA ALA A 621 -50.00 -11.02 -17.72
C ALA A 621 -49.44 -11.66 -16.45
N SER A 622 -49.07 -10.85 -15.45
CA SER A 622 -48.57 -11.32 -14.15
C SER A 622 -49.64 -12.09 -13.38
N VAL A 623 -50.89 -11.62 -13.44
CA VAL A 623 -52.04 -12.32 -12.82
C VAL A 623 -52.33 -13.64 -13.55
N GLU A 624 -52.29 -13.64 -14.88
CA GLU A 624 -52.49 -14.85 -15.69
C GLU A 624 -51.36 -15.88 -15.48
N GLU A 625 -50.11 -15.43 -15.34
CA GLU A 625 -48.95 -16.29 -15.04
C GLU A 625 -49.04 -16.91 -13.64
N ALA A 626 -49.33 -16.10 -12.62
CA ALA A 626 -49.54 -16.58 -11.26
C ALA A 626 -50.72 -17.57 -11.19
N TRP A 627 -51.82 -17.26 -11.89
CA TRP A 627 -52.97 -18.14 -11.99
C TRP A 627 -52.63 -19.46 -12.66
N ALA A 628 -51.90 -19.44 -13.79
CA ALA A 628 -51.46 -20.64 -14.48
C ALA A 628 -50.58 -21.53 -13.59
N ALA A 629 -49.72 -20.92 -12.77
CA ALA A 629 -48.90 -21.63 -11.80
C ALA A 629 -49.77 -22.31 -10.72
N VAL A 630 -50.75 -21.60 -10.15
CA VAL A 630 -51.67 -22.14 -9.13
C VAL A 630 -52.53 -23.28 -9.68
N VAL A 631 -53.10 -23.13 -10.88
CA VAL A 631 -53.89 -24.19 -11.54
C VAL A 631 -53.04 -25.43 -11.87
N ALA A 632 -51.74 -25.25 -12.07
CA ALA A 632 -50.83 -26.37 -12.30
C ALA A 632 -50.55 -27.21 -11.03
N GLU A 633 -50.85 -26.69 -9.83
CA GLU A 633 -50.68 -27.43 -8.57
C GLU A 633 -51.72 -28.56 -8.45
N ALA A 634 -51.29 -29.70 -7.88
CA ALA A 634 -52.08 -30.94 -7.85
C ALA A 634 -53.52 -30.83 -7.29
N PRO A 635 -53.82 -30.00 -6.27
CA PRO A 635 -55.17 -29.86 -5.74
C PRO A 635 -56.15 -29.19 -6.73
N HIS A 636 -55.67 -28.28 -7.57
CA HIS A 636 -56.51 -27.43 -8.42
C HIS A 636 -56.65 -27.94 -9.86
N ARG A 637 -55.85 -28.96 -10.21
CA ARG A 637 -55.81 -29.54 -11.57
C ARG A 637 -57.09 -30.29 -11.95
N ALA A 638 -57.92 -30.67 -10.98
CA ALA A 638 -59.14 -31.48 -11.20
C ALA A 638 -60.45 -30.65 -11.30
N GLU A 639 -60.44 -29.37 -10.92
CA GLU A 639 -61.69 -28.61 -10.67
C GLU A 639 -62.14 -27.72 -11.84
N GLY A 640 -61.40 -27.68 -12.96
CA GLY A 640 -61.85 -26.95 -14.17
C GLY A 640 -62.12 -25.46 -13.94
N VAL A 641 -61.35 -24.82 -13.06
CA VAL A 641 -61.57 -23.44 -12.63
C VAL A 641 -61.15 -22.45 -13.72
N VAL A 642 -62.06 -21.56 -14.13
CA VAL A 642 -61.83 -20.52 -15.14
C VAL A 642 -61.57 -19.18 -14.45
N LEU A 643 -60.46 -18.52 -14.78
CA LEU A 643 -60.18 -17.16 -14.31
C LEU A 643 -61.03 -16.15 -15.08
N THR A 644 -62.00 -15.54 -14.41
CA THR A 644 -62.66 -14.33 -14.88
C THR A 644 -61.97 -13.12 -14.24
N CYS A 645 -61.10 -12.44 -15.00
CA CYS A 645 -60.45 -11.21 -14.54
C CYS A 645 -61.24 -10.00 -15.08
N GLU A 646 -62.15 -9.46 -14.27
CA GLU A 646 -62.81 -8.18 -14.55
C GLU A 646 -61.88 -7.03 -14.14
N MET A 647 -61.25 -6.39 -15.13
CA MET A 647 -60.47 -5.17 -14.89
C MET A 647 -61.46 -4.00 -14.73
N GLY A 648 -61.57 -3.45 -13.52
CA GLY A 648 -62.42 -2.29 -13.27
C GLY A 648 -62.06 -1.12 -14.19
N GLN A 649 -63.05 -0.55 -14.88
CA GLN A 649 -62.89 0.56 -15.84
C GLN A 649 -62.41 1.90 -15.23
N GLY A 650 -62.06 1.93 -13.94
CA GLY A 650 -61.59 3.13 -13.22
C GLY A 650 -60.08 3.39 -13.33
N ALA A 651 -59.28 2.47 -13.88
CA ALA A 651 -57.83 2.65 -13.94
C ALA A 651 -57.44 3.59 -15.11
N ARG A 652 -57.08 4.84 -14.79
CA ARG A 652 -56.36 5.70 -15.74
C ARG A 652 -55.07 4.97 -16.16
N PRO A 653 -54.73 4.93 -17.46
CA PRO A 653 -53.50 4.29 -17.89
C PRO A 653 -52.30 5.09 -17.39
N HIS A 654 -51.62 4.60 -16.34
CA HIS A 654 -50.28 5.05 -16.03
C HIS A 654 -49.37 4.62 -17.19
N ARG A 655 -48.85 5.61 -17.92
CA ARG A 655 -47.81 5.39 -18.93
C ARG A 655 -46.66 4.65 -18.27
N ALA A 656 -46.51 3.37 -18.59
CA ALA A 656 -45.33 2.59 -18.29
C ALA A 656 -44.12 3.26 -18.97
N GLY A 657 -43.38 4.07 -18.21
CA GLY A 657 -42.06 4.49 -18.59
C GLY A 657 -41.15 3.27 -18.62
N ARG A 658 -40.99 2.65 -19.80
CA ARG A 658 -39.92 1.68 -20.03
C ARG A 658 -38.60 2.32 -19.57
N PRO A 659 -37.80 1.66 -18.71
CA PRO A 659 -36.46 2.15 -18.43
C PRO A 659 -35.67 2.15 -19.74
N ALA A 660 -35.15 3.32 -20.10
CA ALA A 660 -34.34 3.52 -21.29
C ALA A 660 -33.12 2.60 -21.23
N ARG A 661 -33.14 1.53 -22.03
CA ARG A 661 -31.92 0.84 -22.43
C ARG A 661 -31.09 1.82 -23.23
N HIS A 662 -30.01 2.33 -22.66
CA HIS A 662 -28.97 3.05 -23.39
C HIS A 662 -28.49 2.18 -24.57
N PRO A 663 -28.67 2.60 -25.84
CA PRO A 663 -27.97 1.95 -26.93
C PRO A 663 -26.56 2.50 -26.97
N ARG A 664 -25.57 1.64 -26.74
CA ARG A 664 -24.19 1.89 -27.21
C ARG A 664 -24.25 1.91 -28.74
N GLN A 665 -24.12 3.08 -29.35
CA GLN A 665 -23.84 3.18 -30.78
C GLN A 665 -22.32 3.15 -31.03
N PRO A 666 -21.86 2.41 -32.06
CA PRO A 666 -20.48 2.39 -32.49
C PRO A 666 -20.16 3.59 -33.38
N ALA A 667 -18.96 4.16 -33.22
CA ALA A 667 -18.45 5.21 -34.07
C ALA A 667 -18.03 4.62 -35.44
N ALA A 668 -18.82 4.91 -36.47
CA ALA A 668 -18.44 4.70 -37.86
C ALA A 668 -18.06 6.03 -38.52
N GLN A 669 -16.90 5.96 -39.17
CA GLN A 669 -16.34 6.77 -40.23
C GLN A 669 -17.31 7.74 -40.95
N ARG A 670 -16.90 9.01 -41.03
CA ARG A 670 -17.28 9.91 -42.12
C ARG A 670 -16.01 10.41 -42.81
N ALA A 671 -15.88 10.02 -44.07
CA ALA A 671 -15.07 10.72 -45.06
C ALA A 671 -15.90 11.86 -45.68
N GLY A 672 -15.22 12.91 -46.14
CA GLY A 672 -15.74 13.80 -47.18
C GLY A 672 -15.61 15.30 -46.92
N GLY A 673 -14.51 15.89 -47.41
CA GLY A 673 -14.64 16.95 -48.43
C GLY A 673 -14.50 18.43 -48.03
N LEU A 674 -13.39 19.01 -48.51
CA LEU A 674 -13.28 20.24 -49.32
C LEU A 674 -12.66 21.53 -48.72
N CYS A 675 -11.79 22.10 -49.57
CA CYS A 675 -11.23 23.46 -49.65
C CYS A 675 -10.14 23.84 -48.62
N GLY A 676 -8.95 24.34 -48.97
CA GLY A 676 -8.31 24.73 -50.23
C GLY A 676 -7.06 25.59 -49.93
N GLY A 677 -6.11 25.69 -50.88
CA GLY A 677 -5.22 26.85 -51.04
C GLY A 677 -3.72 26.73 -50.71
N GLY A 678 -2.89 26.99 -51.74
CA GLY A 678 -1.47 27.43 -51.71
C GLY A 678 -0.44 26.30 -51.85
N GLU A 679 0.24 26.06 -52.98
CA GLU A 679 1.29 26.88 -53.66
C GLU A 679 2.39 27.28 -52.64
N ASP A 680 3.68 26.97 -52.77
CA ASP A 680 4.53 26.87 -53.95
C ASP A 680 5.87 26.15 -53.68
N ALA A 681 6.47 25.62 -54.77
CA ALA A 681 7.92 25.48 -55.05
C ALA A 681 8.85 24.66 -54.11
N ALA A 682 9.94 24.04 -54.55
CA ALA A 682 10.45 23.53 -55.82
C ALA A 682 11.80 22.84 -55.51
N ARG A 683 12.10 21.76 -56.25
CA ARG A 683 13.45 21.22 -56.60
C ARG A 683 14.31 20.56 -55.52
N GLY A 684 14.82 19.36 -55.87
CA GLY A 684 16.24 19.07 -55.62
C GLY A 684 16.65 17.65 -55.23
N ALA A 685 16.48 16.69 -56.14
CA ALA A 685 17.45 15.61 -56.45
C ALA A 685 17.98 14.63 -55.37
N ALA A 686 17.65 13.37 -55.63
CA ALA A 686 18.55 12.20 -55.73
C ALA A 686 19.11 11.52 -54.46
N GLY A 687 18.86 10.20 -54.37
CA GLY A 687 19.86 9.29 -53.79
C GLY A 687 19.38 8.06 -52.99
N ARG A 688 18.87 7.05 -53.70
CA ARG A 688 19.08 5.58 -53.48
C ARG A 688 18.55 4.87 -52.20
N GLY A 689 17.77 3.80 -52.47
CA GLY A 689 17.67 2.53 -51.72
C GLY A 689 16.68 2.51 -50.54
N ARG A 690 15.43 2.03 -50.65
CA ARG A 690 14.95 0.61 -50.72
C ARG A 690 15.74 -0.35 -49.79
N GLY A 691 15.17 -1.10 -48.85
CA GLY A 691 13.76 -1.50 -48.59
C GLY A 691 13.39 -1.40 -47.10
N LEU A 692 12.13 -1.09 -46.77
CA LEU A 692 11.02 -2.04 -46.51
C LEU A 692 11.29 -2.89 -45.26
N ARG A 693 10.79 -2.49 -44.08
CA ARG A 693 9.40 -2.66 -43.56
C ARG A 693 9.03 -4.15 -43.46
N HIS A 694 8.57 -4.70 -42.33
CA HIS A 694 7.36 -4.29 -41.62
C HIS A 694 7.21 -5.04 -40.27
N ARG A 695 6.65 -4.30 -39.27
CA ARG A 695 5.60 -4.69 -38.29
C ARG A 695 5.94 -5.82 -37.29
N ALA A 696 5.46 -5.81 -36.04
CA ALA A 696 4.25 -5.21 -35.50
C ALA A 696 4.46 -4.81 -34.03
N GLY A 697 3.85 -3.69 -33.63
CA GLY A 697 3.57 -3.42 -32.22
C GLY A 697 2.28 -4.09 -31.79
N ALA A 698 2.21 -4.48 -30.53
CA ALA A 698 0.96 -4.65 -29.80
C ALA A 698 1.13 -4.01 -28.42
N ARG A 699 0.50 -2.84 -28.25
CA ARG A 699 0.17 -2.26 -26.95
C ARG A 699 -0.98 -3.06 -26.37
N GLY A 700 -0.81 -3.61 -25.17
CA GLY A 700 -1.87 -4.20 -24.36
C GLY A 700 -2.07 -3.38 -23.08
N ASP A 701 -3.31 -2.99 -22.84
CA ASP A 701 -3.82 -2.19 -21.73
C ASP A 701 -3.68 -2.90 -20.36
N PRO A 702 -3.67 -2.17 -19.22
CA PRO A 702 -3.50 -2.73 -17.89
C PRO A 702 -4.85 -3.18 -17.31
N GLY A 703 -4.95 -4.44 -16.90
CA GLY A 703 -6.18 -4.97 -16.32
C GLY A 703 -5.94 -6.02 -15.24
N VAL A 704 -6.52 -5.73 -14.08
CA VAL A 704 -6.99 -6.69 -13.05
C VAL A 704 -5.96 -7.13 -11.99
N ARG A 705 -5.90 -6.34 -10.92
CA ARG A 705 -5.51 -6.80 -9.57
C ARG A 705 -6.54 -7.83 -9.08
N ARG A 706 -6.12 -9.08 -8.87
CA ARG A 706 -6.83 -10.02 -8.01
C ARG A 706 -6.18 -10.04 -6.63
N ARG A 707 -7.04 -9.86 -5.62
CA ARG A 707 -6.80 -10.18 -4.22
C ARG A 707 -6.92 -11.71 -4.05
N GLY A 708 -5.94 -12.32 -3.42
CA GLY A 708 -6.01 -13.60 -2.71
C GLY A 708 -5.05 -13.45 -1.52
N GLU A 709 -5.58 -13.30 -0.31
CA GLU A 709 -5.70 -14.37 0.69
C GLU A 709 -4.35 -14.65 1.35
N ALA A 710 -4.21 -14.11 2.56
CA ALA A 710 -3.16 -14.44 3.51
C ALA A 710 -3.56 -15.73 4.26
N PRO A 711 -2.62 -16.65 4.53
CA PRO A 711 -2.75 -17.59 5.62
C PRO A 711 -2.16 -17.03 6.92
N ASP A 712 -2.88 -17.36 7.99
CA ASP A 712 -2.51 -17.32 9.40
C ASP A 712 -1.30 -18.21 9.73
N ASP A 713 -0.79 -18.02 10.96
CA ASP A 713 0.19 -18.82 11.72
C ASP A 713 1.67 -18.66 11.29
N GLY A 714 2.66 -18.39 12.15
CA GLY A 714 2.75 -18.30 13.61
C GLY A 714 4.21 -18.00 13.99
N ASP A 715 4.47 -17.92 15.29
CA ASP A 715 5.78 -17.88 15.97
C ASP A 715 6.56 -16.54 16.04
N ASP A 716 6.22 -15.75 17.07
CA ASP A 716 7.15 -14.82 17.74
C ASP A 716 7.43 -15.32 19.17
N PRO A 717 8.67 -15.77 19.48
CA PRO A 717 9.12 -15.90 20.84
C PRO A 717 10.25 -14.89 21.11
N ARG A 718 9.97 -13.82 21.87
CA ARG A 718 10.88 -13.22 22.87
C ARG A 718 10.24 -12.03 23.58
N SER A 719 9.47 -12.32 24.62
CA SER A 719 9.16 -11.37 25.69
C SER A 719 10.38 -11.22 26.61
N VAL A 720 11.09 -10.09 26.50
CA VAL A 720 12.08 -9.68 27.50
C VAL A 720 11.57 -8.44 28.22
N HIS A 721 11.23 -8.67 29.49
CA HIS A 721 11.01 -7.69 30.55
C HIS A 721 11.90 -6.44 30.44
N ARG A 722 11.28 -5.26 30.44
CA ARG A 722 11.87 -4.09 31.12
C ARG A 722 10.82 -3.30 31.89
N SER A 723 10.98 -3.43 33.20
CA SER A 723 10.51 -2.60 34.29
C SER A 723 10.58 -1.09 34.04
N TRP A 724 9.50 -0.39 34.38
CA TRP A 724 9.49 1.06 34.65
C TRP A 724 9.26 1.28 36.15
N PRO A 725 10.09 2.08 36.85
CA PRO A 725 9.79 2.52 38.20
C PRO A 725 9.15 3.91 38.23
N GLY A 726 7.95 3.98 38.83
CA GLY A 726 7.69 4.80 40.01
C GLY A 726 7.37 6.30 39.89
N HIS A 727 6.27 6.64 40.59
CA HIS A 727 5.95 7.88 41.34
C HIS A 727 5.11 8.97 40.64
N ARG A 728 4.15 9.66 41.28
CA ARG A 728 3.43 9.54 42.58
C ARG A 728 2.27 10.56 42.55
N GLY A 729 1.19 10.25 43.28
CA GLY A 729 0.20 11.22 43.81
C GLY A 729 -1.06 11.37 42.94
N GLY A 730 -2.29 11.33 43.45
CA GLY A 730 -2.81 11.28 44.83
C GLY A 730 -4.33 11.54 44.81
N SER A 731 -5.00 11.25 45.93
CA SER A 731 -6.43 11.42 46.29
C SER A 731 -7.44 10.48 45.58
N GLU A 732 -7.97 9.43 46.21
CA GLU A 732 -8.92 9.34 47.36
C GLU A 732 -10.30 9.97 47.07
N GLN A 733 -11.25 9.12 46.64
CA GLN A 733 -12.65 8.87 47.08
C GLN A 733 -13.50 9.98 47.77
N PRO A 734 -14.86 9.85 47.90
CA PRO A 734 -15.82 8.89 47.30
C PRO A 734 -17.19 9.53 46.86
N CYS A 735 -18.08 8.63 46.42
CA CYS A 735 -19.52 8.77 46.16
C CYS A 735 -20.33 9.64 47.14
N GLY A 736 -21.25 10.44 46.59
CA GLY A 736 -22.27 11.19 47.33
C GLY A 736 -23.66 11.08 46.68
N ARG A 737 -24.51 10.25 47.31
CA ARG A 737 -25.97 10.15 47.17
C ARG A 737 -26.61 11.45 47.69
N LEU A 738 -27.58 12.05 46.99
CA LEU A 738 -28.62 12.88 47.61
C LEU A 738 -29.91 12.87 46.77
N ASP A 739 -30.96 12.35 47.40
CA ASP A 739 -32.39 12.59 47.14
C ASP A 739 -32.70 14.04 47.60
N PRO A 740 -33.73 14.74 47.07
CA PRO A 740 -34.98 14.69 47.82
C PRO A 740 -36.29 14.78 47.02
N ARG A 741 -37.26 14.04 47.57
CA ARG A 741 -38.72 14.20 47.54
C ARG A 741 -39.22 15.66 47.57
N GLY A 742 -40.38 15.89 46.93
CA GLY A 742 -41.44 16.69 47.55
C GLY A 742 -42.46 17.37 46.62
N ALA A 743 -43.73 17.07 46.90
CA ALA A 743 -44.94 17.88 46.67
C ALA A 743 -45.69 17.78 45.33
N ARG A 744 -46.78 17.01 45.41
CA ARG A 744 -47.99 17.07 44.58
C ARG A 744 -48.68 18.43 44.74
N GLY A 745 -49.28 18.93 43.66
CA GLY A 745 -50.23 20.04 43.66
C GLY A 745 -51.30 19.85 42.59
N ARG A 746 -52.47 19.40 43.03
CA ARG A 746 -53.75 19.33 42.30
C ARG A 746 -54.19 20.77 41.99
N VAL A 747 -54.49 21.10 40.74
CA VAL A 747 -55.10 22.40 40.39
C VAL A 747 -56.56 22.14 40.05
N GLU A 748 -57.42 22.62 40.93
CA GLU A 748 -58.87 22.71 40.72
C GLU A 748 -59.19 23.83 39.73
N GLU A 749 -60.19 23.55 38.91
CA GLU A 749 -60.91 24.49 38.05
C GLU A 749 -61.57 25.59 38.89
N GLY A 750 -61.60 26.81 38.34
CA GLY A 750 -62.50 27.85 38.83
C GLY A 750 -61.98 29.25 38.64
N ARG A 751 -62.19 29.83 37.45
CA ARG A 751 -62.40 31.28 37.32
C ARG A 751 -63.46 31.57 36.26
N GLY A 752 -64.63 31.96 36.75
CA GLY A 752 -65.67 32.61 35.98
C GLY A 752 -65.22 33.96 35.44
N GLY A 753 -65.53 34.19 34.16
CA GLY A 753 -65.40 35.45 33.45
C GLY A 753 -66.77 35.88 32.93
N ALA A 754 -66.98 37.19 32.96
CA ALA A 754 -68.26 37.88 32.79
C ALA A 754 -69.04 37.54 31.50
N ALA A 755 -70.35 37.39 31.68
CA ALA A 755 -71.33 37.29 30.61
C ALA A 755 -71.37 38.60 29.79
N THR A 756 -70.88 38.53 28.56
CA THR A 756 -71.34 39.37 27.46
C THR A 756 -72.49 38.65 26.76
N ASP A 757 -73.68 39.26 26.71
CA ASP A 757 -74.75 38.93 25.76
C ASP A 757 -74.10 38.66 24.39
N GLY A 758 -74.07 37.48 23.80
CA GLY A 758 -74.88 36.28 24.03
C GLY A 758 -75.26 35.69 22.67
N GLY A 759 -74.39 35.81 21.66
CA GLY A 759 -74.51 34.98 20.47
C GLY A 759 -74.00 33.61 20.88
N GLU A 760 -74.90 32.69 21.21
CA GLU A 760 -74.55 31.30 21.48
C GLU A 760 -73.72 30.78 20.31
N GLY A 761 -72.41 30.66 20.52
CA GLY A 761 -71.50 30.07 19.54
C GLY A 761 -71.91 28.62 19.29
N MET A 762 -71.63 28.12 18.09
CA MET A 762 -72.03 26.79 17.66
C MET A 762 -71.40 25.74 18.58
N ARG A 763 -72.23 24.93 19.23
CA ARG A 763 -71.79 23.89 20.16
C ARG A 763 -71.57 22.59 19.40
N VAL A 764 -70.31 22.19 19.25
CA VAL A 764 -69.89 21.05 18.42
C VAL A 764 -69.38 19.91 19.30
N LEU A 765 -69.95 18.71 19.09
CA LEU A 765 -69.48 17.49 19.73
C LEU A 765 -68.32 16.90 18.91
N VAL A 766 -67.11 16.88 19.48
CA VAL A 766 -65.92 16.23 18.89
C VAL A 766 -65.87 14.79 19.39
N VAL A 767 -65.98 13.83 18.49
CA VAL A 767 -65.89 12.40 18.82
C VAL A 767 -64.55 11.88 18.28
N GLU A 768 -63.62 11.63 19.19
CA GLU A 768 -62.24 11.20 18.93
C GLU A 768 -61.73 10.36 20.11
N ASP A 769 -60.78 9.45 19.89
CA ASP A 769 -60.18 8.66 20.97
C ASP A 769 -58.99 9.34 21.66
N GLY A 770 -58.42 10.36 21.01
CA GLY A 770 -57.32 11.20 21.48
C GLY A 770 -57.77 12.61 21.89
N TYR A 771 -56.85 13.56 21.97
CA TYR A 771 -57.14 14.97 22.29
C TYR A 771 -56.73 15.92 21.16
N GLU A 772 -56.24 15.36 20.05
CA GLU A 772 -55.63 16.08 18.96
C GLU A 772 -56.58 17.11 18.35
N TYR A 773 -57.84 16.77 18.09
CA TYR A 773 -58.80 17.68 17.49
C TYR A 773 -59.43 18.61 18.51
N SER A 774 -59.86 18.11 19.67
CA SER A 774 -60.49 18.96 20.69
C SER A 774 -59.54 20.04 21.22
N GLU A 775 -58.26 19.72 21.45
CA GLU A 775 -57.27 20.72 21.86
C GLU A 775 -56.92 21.68 20.71
N THR A 776 -56.63 21.16 19.50
CA THR A 776 -56.26 22.02 18.36
C THR A 776 -57.41 22.93 17.95
N LEU A 777 -58.62 22.40 17.77
CA LEU A 777 -59.78 23.20 17.40
C LEU A 777 -60.16 24.16 18.53
N GLY A 778 -60.04 23.74 19.80
CA GLY A 778 -60.22 24.62 20.94
C GLY A 778 -59.23 25.78 21.00
N GLU A 779 -57.97 25.56 20.60
CA GLU A 779 -56.93 26.59 20.58
C GLU A 779 -57.07 27.55 19.38
N PHE A 780 -57.34 27.02 18.18
CA PHE A 780 -57.33 27.82 16.95
C PHE A 780 -58.70 28.35 16.53
N LEU A 781 -59.80 27.77 17.02
CA LEU A 781 -61.18 28.13 16.68
C LEU A 781 -62.03 28.35 17.96
N ALA A 782 -61.45 29.02 18.96
CA ALA A 782 -62.15 29.37 20.19
C ALA A 782 -63.30 30.37 19.96
N ASP A 783 -63.14 31.27 18.99
CA ASP A 783 -64.11 32.32 18.70
C ASP A 783 -65.29 31.76 17.89
N GLY A 784 -66.47 31.70 18.51
CA GLY A 784 -67.73 31.32 17.86
C GLY A 784 -68.09 29.84 17.91
N PHE A 785 -67.25 28.99 18.53
CA PHE A 785 -67.52 27.56 18.71
C PHE A 785 -67.34 27.14 20.18
N THR A 786 -68.18 26.22 20.66
CA THR A 786 -67.99 25.53 21.94
C THR A 786 -67.74 24.05 21.68
N TRP A 787 -66.54 23.57 21.96
CA TRP A 787 -66.13 22.20 21.69
C TRP A 787 -66.36 21.31 22.92
N VAL A 788 -67.05 20.18 22.73
CA VAL A 788 -67.24 19.17 23.78
C VAL A 788 -66.71 17.84 23.25
N ARG A 789 -65.84 17.18 24.01
CA ARG A 789 -65.22 15.92 23.60
C ARG A 789 -66.02 14.71 24.07
N ALA A 790 -66.14 13.70 23.20
CA ALA A 790 -66.49 12.33 23.52
C ALA A 790 -65.33 11.40 23.11
N GLY A 791 -64.81 10.62 24.05
CA GLY A 791 -63.69 9.70 23.89
C GLY A 791 -64.02 8.40 23.14
N SER A 792 -65.31 8.09 22.99
CA SER A 792 -65.78 6.87 22.32
C SER A 792 -67.20 7.05 21.77
N GLY A 793 -67.62 6.13 20.90
CA GLY A 793 -68.97 6.11 20.35
C GLY A 793 -70.08 6.02 21.41
N PRO A 794 -69.99 5.10 22.40
CA PRO A 794 -70.94 5.03 23.51
C PRO A 794 -71.01 6.32 24.34
N GLU A 795 -69.87 6.99 24.55
CA GLU A 795 -69.86 8.30 25.22
C GLU A 795 -70.58 9.38 24.42
N ALA A 796 -70.36 9.43 23.09
CA ALA A 796 -71.04 10.36 22.22
C ALA A 796 -72.57 10.18 22.27
N LEU A 797 -73.05 8.94 22.25
CA LEU A 797 -74.47 8.60 22.38
C LEU A 797 -75.05 9.08 23.74
N ARG A 798 -74.32 8.86 24.84
CA ARG A 798 -74.74 9.35 26.18
C ARG A 798 -74.82 10.87 26.24
N LEU A 799 -73.85 11.58 25.65
CA LEU A 799 -73.83 13.04 25.67
C LEU A 799 -74.96 13.64 24.83
N LEU A 800 -75.32 13.02 23.71
CA LEU A 800 -76.42 13.46 22.86
C LEU A 800 -77.81 13.27 23.50
N ASP A 801 -77.97 12.29 24.39
CA ASP A 801 -79.22 12.09 25.14
C ASP A 801 -79.42 13.17 26.23
N GLY A 802 -78.32 13.75 26.74
CA GLY A 802 -78.33 14.69 27.85
C GLY A 802 -78.11 16.17 27.50
N SER A 803 -77.88 16.52 26.24
CA SER A 803 -77.49 17.88 25.84
C SER A 803 -77.77 18.20 24.37
N THR A 804 -77.99 19.49 24.06
CA THR A 804 -78.17 19.97 22.68
C THR A 804 -76.83 20.34 22.04
N PHE A 805 -76.62 19.92 20.79
CA PHE A 805 -75.46 20.22 19.97
C PHE A 805 -75.91 20.65 18.58
N ASP A 806 -75.11 21.46 17.89
CA ASP A 806 -75.42 21.98 16.56
C ASP A 806 -74.78 21.14 15.45
N ALA A 807 -73.63 20.52 15.72
CA ALA A 807 -72.96 19.59 14.81
C ALA A 807 -72.08 18.59 15.56
N VAL A 808 -71.63 17.58 14.83
CA VAL A 808 -70.65 16.60 15.29
C VAL A 808 -69.40 16.68 14.42
N PHE A 809 -68.23 16.76 15.03
CA PHE A 809 -66.94 16.55 14.37
C PHE A 809 -66.45 15.15 14.72
N LEU A 810 -66.15 14.32 13.73
CA LEU A 810 -65.94 12.89 13.92
C LEU A 810 -64.60 12.44 13.36
N ASP A 811 -63.74 11.90 14.21
CA ASP A 811 -62.54 11.20 13.77
C ASP A 811 -62.92 9.86 13.11
N MET A 812 -62.03 9.32 12.27
CA MET A 812 -62.21 8.02 11.65
C MET A 812 -61.59 6.88 12.43
N ARG A 813 -60.46 7.11 13.10
CA ARG A 813 -59.65 6.07 13.72
C ARG A 813 -59.73 6.13 15.24
N PHE A 814 -59.88 4.97 15.88
CA PHE A 814 -60.05 4.82 17.33
C PHE A 814 -59.18 3.68 17.88
N ASP A 815 -57.86 3.77 17.75
CA ASP A 815 -56.92 2.72 18.18
C ASP A 815 -56.54 2.77 19.67
N ARG A 816 -57.00 3.81 20.40
CA ARG A 816 -56.81 3.98 21.84
C ARG A 816 -58.02 3.54 22.67
N VAL A 817 -59.14 3.23 22.01
CA VAL A 817 -60.38 2.82 22.69
C VAL A 817 -60.34 1.35 23.07
N PRO A 818 -60.76 0.98 24.30
CA PRO A 818 -60.91 -0.42 24.67
C PRO A 818 -61.86 -1.15 23.72
N LEU A 819 -61.53 -2.40 23.37
CA LEU A 819 -62.34 -3.21 22.43
C LEU A 819 -63.83 -3.27 22.79
N ALA A 820 -64.17 -3.26 24.09
CA ALA A 820 -65.56 -3.29 24.56
C ALA A 820 -66.36 -2.00 24.27
N GLU A 821 -65.68 -0.91 23.92
CA GLU A 821 -66.28 0.38 23.55
C GLU A 821 -66.22 0.67 22.04
N LEU A 822 -65.55 -0.20 21.26
CA LEU A 822 -65.64 -0.16 19.79
C LEU A 822 -67.05 -0.59 19.35
N LEU A 823 -67.51 -0.03 18.24
CA LEU A 823 -68.86 -0.23 17.71
C LEU A 823 -68.74 -1.04 16.43
N GLY A 824 -69.63 -2.00 16.25
CA GLY A 824 -69.57 -2.96 15.16
C GLY A 824 -69.57 -4.40 15.69
N ASP A 825 -69.76 -5.34 14.78
CA ASP A 825 -69.78 -6.76 15.09
C ASP A 825 -68.36 -7.33 14.91
N MET A 826 -67.66 -7.52 16.02
CA MET A 826 -66.30 -8.06 16.04
C MET A 826 -66.25 -9.50 15.49
N GLU A 827 -67.24 -10.32 15.80
CA GLU A 827 -67.31 -11.72 15.37
C GLU A 827 -67.53 -11.79 13.86
N ALA A 828 -68.51 -11.05 13.34
CA ALA A 828 -68.74 -10.98 11.89
C ALA A 828 -67.56 -10.36 11.12
N THR A 829 -66.83 -9.43 11.75
CA THR A 829 -65.62 -8.84 11.15
C THR A 829 -64.46 -9.83 11.17
N ALA A 830 -64.27 -10.59 12.26
CA ALA A 830 -63.30 -11.68 12.35
C ALA A 830 -63.57 -12.74 11.28
N ASP A 831 -64.83 -13.15 11.09
CA ASP A 831 -65.23 -14.09 10.03
C ASP A 831 -64.82 -13.60 8.64
N ARG A 832 -64.98 -12.29 8.36
CA ARG A 832 -64.55 -11.68 7.09
C ARG A 832 -63.03 -11.76 6.88
N PHE A 833 -62.25 -11.78 7.96
CA PHE A 833 -60.80 -11.95 7.94
C PHE A 833 -60.36 -13.39 8.28
N ASN A 834 -61.22 -14.39 8.01
CA ASN A 834 -60.96 -15.81 8.23
C ASN A 834 -60.63 -16.16 9.69
N GLY A 835 -61.26 -15.48 10.65
CA GLY A 835 -61.06 -15.65 12.08
C GLY A 835 -59.84 -14.91 12.66
N ASP A 836 -59.22 -13.98 11.92
CA ASP A 836 -58.11 -13.16 12.43
C ASP A 836 -58.62 -11.98 13.26
N ASP A 837 -58.68 -12.18 14.58
CA ASP A 837 -59.10 -11.17 15.55
C ASP A 837 -58.22 -9.91 15.55
N VAL A 838 -56.94 -10.02 15.18
CA VAL A 838 -56.04 -8.85 15.19
C VAL A 838 -56.35 -7.96 13.99
N GLN A 839 -56.52 -8.55 12.80
CA GLN A 839 -56.91 -7.81 11.61
C GLN A 839 -58.33 -7.26 11.71
N ALA A 840 -59.25 -8.04 12.27
CA ALA A 840 -60.62 -7.58 12.48
C ALA A 840 -60.69 -6.40 13.44
N ARG A 841 -59.91 -6.44 14.52
CA ARG A 841 -59.81 -5.33 15.46
C ARG A 841 -59.20 -4.10 14.78
N ALA A 842 -58.07 -4.24 14.10
CA ALA A 842 -57.44 -3.13 13.39
C ALA A 842 -58.39 -2.52 12.34
N PHE A 843 -59.16 -3.36 11.65
CA PHE A 843 -60.18 -2.90 10.70
C PHE A 843 -61.28 -2.09 11.38
N LEU A 844 -61.79 -2.55 12.53
CA LEU A 844 -62.75 -1.78 13.32
C LEU A 844 -62.14 -0.47 13.81
N GLU A 845 -60.93 -0.49 14.37
CA GLU A 845 -60.21 0.70 14.85
C GLU A 845 -60.04 1.74 13.73
N ASP A 846 -59.60 1.35 12.53
CA ASP A 846 -59.38 2.25 11.38
C ASP A 846 -60.69 2.79 10.75
N HIS A 847 -61.83 2.14 11.01
CA HIS A 847 -63.13 2.50 10.43
C HIS A 847 -64.19 2.91 11.45
N GLN A 848 -63.79 3.03 12.71
CA GLN A 848 -64.70 3.22 13.83
C GLN A 848 -65.57 4.46 13.67
N GLY A 849 -65.06 5.54 13.05
CA GLY A 849 -65.85 6.73 12.75
C GLY A 849 -67.13 6.44 11.95
N LEU A 850 -67.11 5.49 11.01
CA LEU A 850 -68.32 5.13 10.25
C LEU A 850 -69.31 4.31 11.06
N PHE A 851 -68.83 3.46 11.96
CA PHE A 851 -69.68 2.70 12.89
C PHE A 851 -70.32 3.63 13.92
N VAL A 852 -69.57 4.60 14.44
CA VAL A 852 -70.09 5.68 15.29
C VAL A 852 -71.16 6.46 14.53
N LEU A 853 -70.88 6.91 13.30
CA LEU A 853 -71.86 7.63 12.47
C LEU A 853 -73.14 6.80 12.25
N ALA A 854 -73.03 5.50 11.96
CA ALA A 854 -74.18 4.61 11.83
C ALA A 854 -75.00 4.55 13.12
N ALA A 855 -74.35 4.32 14.26
CA ALA A 855 -75.00 4.23 15.56
C ALA A 855 -75.69 5.55 15.96
N LEU A 856 -75.07 6.69 15.67
CA LEU A 856 -75.68 8.01 15.87
C LEU A 856 -77.00 8.13 15.07
N ARG A 857 -77.00 7.69 13.81
CA ARG A 857 -78.21 7.74 12.96
C ARG A 857 -79.29 6.76 13.43
N GLU A 858 -78.91 5.56 13.84
CA GLU A 858 -79.85 4.58 14.42
C GLU A 858 -80.49 5.06 15.72
N ALA A 859 -79.76 5.83 16.53
CA ALA A 859 -80.27 6.51 17.72
C ALA A 859 -81.15 7.74 17.41
N GLY A 860 -81.40 8.05 16.13
CA GLY A 860 -82.24 9.16 15.70
C GLY A 860 -81.54 10.52 15.67
N CYS A 861 -80.20 10.58 15.81
CA CYS A 861 -79.48 11.84 15.70
C CYS A 861 -79.54 12.37 14.27
N GLY A 862 -80.19 13.52 14.07
CA GLY A 862 -80.28 14.21 12.77
C GLY A 862 -79.20 15.28 12.54
N LEU A 863 -78.26 15.47 13.48
CA LEU A 863 -77.28 16.54 13.42
C LEU A 863 -76.30 16.36 12.24
N PRO A 864 -75.84 17.46 11.63
CA PRO A 864 -74.81 17.41 10.60
C PRO A 864 -73.47 16.94 11.18
N VAL A 865 -72.80 16.05 10.46
CA VAL A 865 -71.53 15.43 10.87
C VAL A 865 -70.42 15.82 9.90
N LEU A 866 -69.29 16.31 10.42
CA LEU A 866 -68.07 16.55 9.66
C LEU A 866 -67.03 15.48 10.00
N VAL A 867 -66.68 14.64 9.02
CA VAL A 867 -65.74 13.53 9.21
C VAL A 867 -64.31 13.96 8.87
N SER A 868 -63.37 13.73 9.77
CA SER A 868 -61.94 14.02 9.56
C SER A 868 -61.26 12.94 8.72
N TYR A 869 -61.67 12.82 7.45
CA TYR A 869 -61.10 11.85 6.50
C TYR A 869 -61.27 12.29 5.05
N ASP A 870 -60.20 12.15 4.27
CA ASP A 870 -60.19 12.56 2.88
C ASP A 870 -60.79 11.48 1.96
N PHE A 871 -62.06 11.65 1.60
CA PHE A 871 -62.72 10.81 0.60
C PHE A 871 -62.43 11.25 -0.86
N GLY A 872 -61.50 12.17 -1.11
CA GLY A 872 -61.21 12.70 -2.45
C GLY A 872 -60.82 11.63 -3.48
N ASN A 873 -60.25 10.50 -3.03
CA ASN A 873 -59.92 9.36 -3.88
C ASN A 873 -60.98 8.24 -3.87
N GLU A 874 -62.08 8.41 -3.12
CA GLU A 874 -63.11 7.39 -2.87
C GLU A 874 -64.54 7.93 -3.15
N GLU A 875 -64.72 8.71 -4.23
CA GLU A 875 -65.97 9.42 -4.54
C GLU A 875 -67.22 8.51 -4.51
N ALA A 876 -67.13 7.29 -5.04
CA ALA A 876 -68.23 6.33 -5.01
C ALA A 876 -68.59 5.83 -3.60
N ARG A 877 -67.60 5.71 -2.70
CA ARG A 877 -67.84 5.37 -1.29
C ARG A 877 -68.48 6.55 -0.57
N TRP A 878 -67.95 7.74 -0.81
CA TRP A 878 -68.49 8.98 -0.25
C TRP A 878 -69.97 9.17 -0.60
N GLU A 879 -70.34 9.00 -1.87
CA GLU A 879 -71.72 9.19 -2.31
C GLU A 879 -72.69 8.21 -1.63
N ARG A 880 -72.25 6.97 -1.36
CA ARG A 880 -73.04 5.99 -0.60
C ARG A 880 -73.21 6.39 0.86
N ILE A 881 -72.15 6.88 1.51
CA ILE A 881 -72.20 7.37 2.90
C ILE A 881 -73.14 8.56 2.97
N ARG A 882 -72.96 9.55 2.09
CA ARG A 882 -73.80 10.75 2.00
C ARG A 882 -75.27 10.42 1.82
N THR A 883 -75.60 9.47 0.95
CA THR A 883 -76.98 9.04 0.69
C THR A 883 -77.60 8.31 1.87
N ARG A 884 -76.84 7.48 2.59
CA ARG A 884 -77.35 6.65 3.70
C ARG A 884 -77.35 7.34 5.06
N GLN A 885 -76.39 8.22 5.30
CA GLN A 885 -76.08 8.77 6.63
C GLN A 885 -76.06 10.31 6.66
N GLY A 886 -76.52 10.97 5.58
CA GLY A 886 -76.66 12.43 5.53
C GLY A 886 -77.60 12.99 6.62
N PRO A 887 -77.39 14.25 7.06
CA PRO A 887 -76.42 15.24 6.57
C PRO A 887 -74.99 14.96 7.07
N VAL A 888 -74.04 14.78 6.15
CA VAL A 888 -72.62 14.49 6.45
C VAL A 888 -71.73 15.16 5.39
N ASP A 889 -70.58 15.66 5.80
CA ASP A 889 -69.49 16.17 4.94
C ASP A 889 -68.13 15.63 5.45
N TYR A 890 -67.04 15.84 4.70
CA TYR A 890 -65.70 15.40 5.06
C TYR A 890 -64.62 16.49 4.87
N LEU A 891 -63.43 16.23 5.41
CA LEU A 891 -62.26 17.12 5.33
C LEU A 891 -61.14 16.51 4.47
N PRO A 892 -60.53 17.30 3.55
CA PRO A 892 -59.31 16.88 2.89
C PRO A 892 -58.14 16.78 3.88
N ASP A 893 -57.13 15.98 3.53
CA ASP A 893 -56.03 15.57 4.42
C ASP A 893 -55.16 16.73 4.95
N ASN A 894 -55.30 17.92 4.36
CA ASN A 894 -54.60 19.16 4.63
C ASN A 894 -55.54 20.32 5.00
N ALA A 895 -56.76 20.04 5.44
CA ALA A 895 -57.71 21.08 5.83
C ALA A 895 -57.15 21.96 6.96
N SER A 896 -57.10 23.26 6.72
CA SER A 896 -56.73 24.23 7.76
C SER A 896 -57.90 24.48 8.71
N PRO A 897 -57.65 25.02 9.93
CA PRO A 897 -58.72 25.42 10.84
C PRO A 897 -59.79 26.31 10.19
N ALA A 898 -59.39 27.21 9.28
CA ALA A 898 -60.33 28.06 8.55
C ALA A 898 -61.28 27.26 7.62
N VAL A 899 -60.79 26.19 6.98
CA VAL A 899 -61.63 25.31 6.15
C VAL A 899 -62.63 24.55 7.02
N ILE A 900 -62.19 24.09 8.20
CA ILE A 900 -63.04 23.40 9.18
C ILE A 900 -64.15 24.33 9.67
N ALA A 901 -63.79 25.55 10.11
CA ALA A 901 -64.75 26.57 10.53
C ALA A 901 -65.75 26.91 9.42
N GLY A 902 -65.28 27.07 8.17
CA GLY A 902 -66.13 27.35 7.03
C GLY A 902 -67.16 26.25 6.73
N LYS A 903 -66.77 24.97 6.86
CA LYS A 903 -67.67 23.83 6.69
C LYS A 903 -68.67 23.72 7.83
N LEU A 904 -68.25 23.89 9.08
CA LEU A 904 -69.16 23.86 10.23
C LEU A 904 -70.17 25.02 10.20
N ALA A 905 -69.72 26.24 9.85
CA ALA A 905 -70.62 27.38 9.68
C ALA A 905 -71.60 27.22 8.51
N ALA A 906 -71.27 26.40 7.51
CA ALA A 906 -72.19 26.07 6.42
C ALA A 906 -73.32 25.14 6.87
N PHE A 907 -73.13 24.34 7.94
CA PHE A 907 -74.19 23.51 8.52
C PHE A 907 -75.23 24.29 9.33
N SER A 908 -74.89 25.50 9.79
CA SER A 908 -75.80 26.37 10.52
C SER A 908 -76.71 27.22 9.61
N ARG A 909 -76.51 27.16 8.29
CA ARG A 909 -77.28 27.89 7.26
C ARG A 909 -78.21 26.94 6.55
#